data_AF-A0A653M590-F1
#
_entry.id   AF-A0A653M590-F1
#
_cell.length_a   1.000
_cell.length_b   1.000
_cell.length_c   1.000
_cell.angle_alpha   90.00
_cell.angle_beta   90.00
_cell.angle_gamma   90.00
#
_symmetry.space_group_name_H-M   'P 1'
#
loop_
_entity.id
_entity.type
_entity.pdbx_description
1 polymer ?
#
loop_
_entity_poly.entity_id
_entity_poly.type
_entity_poly.pdbx_seq_one_letter_code
_entity_poly.pdbx_strand_id
1 'polypeptide(L)'
;MSKHLKFNTFKTKKNVIARFLIVLSLFFFQHVFADGTKQVSPGNNNGTVSTNGTAYLVNPDGASGSSGSYPGSATNTKMRVTISNFNTEKILSGFMPRTLSTTNTTFVTDAFIRITGPSPSNTVVFQSIIPASGPGAITSYLQAWNGPNLGANPSGYTPFSYTPTANGEYTIELYRSTDGGATPVATGGQITFPLFDISVATISGTAPSQTANVIFGRLWSREWSFVTTNLSSTTAGAAYPNVITSSFDGSFYVHTDDGFKSQVIFRPNFRPLGFQLVMNYWGIANTGNFANDSKSRNGTFTAPNTITYPVIPDGYRVFLTSPDVGAFPNGNPGSPAITGGIYGCAPTYYIPYYIDKKGDVAITLDLDGVPGYQPGGADRILQAYDVPVGNNVMAWDGMNGVTPTPGPVPASFSVSVSVLLLQGRVNVPMIDAELNTNGFSATAIFPALGNRPLFWDDTGTGSGLAAFGSAGNNNSNLTTGGVKTLNLKSGILGPTHAWDGSNPTLATPAPLTAGQGSNTINTLEDDYGNGRIINTWFYGAQSESAVRVLSLPGCDNDLDGINNNLDLDDDNDGILDTVENNGLTDPLGDHDADGVPNYIDPQFPGFVDTNFDGVDDRYDLDKDGIINQFDTDADGDGCADAIEGSEYITLAQIHPLTLASTDPNYNYRGQIRVIHDGITVNNNPAQIISTSAASNGVPQIFNPSGSTNNNNSTTNPTNIAGVADNTDGNSDIGQGLGISQSATFNGCTDSDGDGIPDADDLDDDNDGILDTAECPSVNTVVNGTFDTSLANWIVDPNPATNAKWLFTNGVATNNTDGAVNHTLSQTLTNLDKIPDGILSLTLTVGAQDGSNAANSTASLDILLNGVVYATLNNGTARVIGTNNVTMTLQNGATSNFTSYSTASQPTGYVPQTFTLNTFYTGPASAVLSFRMNAQNDDWSIDNVAIPLRVCDLDNDGIPNYLDLDSDGDGCPDALEGSENVTYRMINPMTATSNPGQINVLANGTTAGTPVQIISTFAAARGIPQVVNNAANNYNVLNNTTNIVGAVDNTDGSADIGQSIGTSLNAAQQDIDCRCYKPANIATTGLPTTHGITALGRAGADNGNWPMKITGAYTVLDAKTKGLVINRLTTVQINGLTAIRGMMAYDTDLNCLKIYDGTVWACYTKQTCDQY
;
A
#
# COMPACT_ATOMS: atom_id res chain seq x y z
N MET A 1 -27.65 -26.16 22.11
CA MET A 1 -28.80 -27.04 22.41
C MET A 1 -28.57 -28.43 21.81
N SER A 2 -28.52 -29.43 22.69
CA SER A 2 -28.82 -30.87 22.55
C SER A 2 -28.82 -31.61 21.20
N LYS A 3 -27.89 -32.60 21.10
CA LYS A 3 -28.05 -34.04 20.71
C LYS A 3 -28.80 -34.35 19.38
N HIS A 4 -28.27 -35.14 18.44
CA HIS A 4 -27.83 -36.53 18.57
C HIS A 4 -27.15 -36.98 17.27
N LEU A 5 -25.96 -37.59 17.35
CA LEU A 5 -25.66 -38.92 16.78
C LEU A 5 -24.27 -39.36 17.22
N LYS A 6 -24.24 -40.34 18.12
CA LYS A 6 -23.04 -41.07 18.55
C LYS A 6 -22.96 -42.36 17.73
N PHE A 7 -21.78 -42.65 17.19
CA PHE A 7 -21.25 -44.01 17.15
C PHE A 7 -19.85 -43.99 17.75
N ASN A 8 -19.69 -44.76 18.84
CA ASN A 8 -18.45 -44.89 19.58
C ASN A 8 -17.77 -46.22 19.21
N THR A 9 -16.45 -46.13 19.04
CA THR A 9 -15.42 -47.13 19.37
C THR A 9 -15.36 -48.46 18.59
N PHE A 10 -14.47 -48.51 17.61
CA PHE A 10 -13.48 -49.60 17.49
C PHE A 10 -12.06 -49.00 17.38
N LYS A 11 -11.23 -49.24 18.40
CA LYS A 11 -9.79 -48.96 18.39
C LYS A 11 -9.10 -49.97 17.47
N THR A 12 -8.63 -49.57 16.30
CA THR A 12 -7.74 -50.39 15.46
C THR A 12 -6.49 -49.63 15.02
N LYS A 13 -5.42 -49.89 15.78
CA LYS A 13 -4.02 -50.06 15.38
C LYS A 13 -3.51 -49.23 14.17
N LYS A 14 -2.92 -48.09 14.53
CA LYS A 14 -1.99 -47.24 13.77
C LYS A 14 -0.75 -47.92 13.12
N ASN A 15 -0.59 -49.25 13.14
CA ASN A 15 0.71 -49.90 12.84
C ASN A 15 0.69 -51.13 11.92
N VAL A 16 -0.44 -51.49 11.26
CA VAL A 16 -0.49 -52.71 10.41
C VAL A 16 -0.80 -52.44 8.94
N ILE A 17 -1.61 -51.43 8.60
CA ILE A 17 -1.86 -51.05 7.19
C ILE A 17 -0.66 -50.27 6.61
N ALA A 18 -0.01 -49.45 7.43
CA ALA A 18 1.31 -48.88 7.12
C ALA A 18 2.39 -49.95 6.93
N ARG A 19 2.21 -51.19 7.44
CA ARG A 19 3.15 -52.30 7.27
C ARG A 19 2.81 -53.26 6.14
N PHE A 20 1.68 -53.10 5.43
CA PHE A 20 1.29 -53.99 4.32
C PHE A 20 1.33 -53.30 2.95
N LEU A 21 1.19 -51.96 2.88
CA LEU A 21 1.40 -51.19 1.65
C LEU A 21 2.84 -50.72 1.46
N ILE A 22 3.61 -50.53 2.55
CA ILE A 22 5.08 -50.39 2.52
C ILE A 22 5.77 -51.74 2.17
N VAL A 23 5.03 -52.85 2.19
CA VAL A 23 5.54 -54.13 1.67
C VAL A 23 5.52 -54.18 0.13
N LEU A 24 4.82 -53.27 -0.55
CA LEU A 24 4.96 -53.05 -2.00
C LEU A 24 6.10 -52.06 -2.35
N SER A 25 6.70 -51.38 -1.35
CA SER A 25 7.96 -50.63 -1.53
C SER A 25 9.22 -51.52 -1.43
N LEU A 26 9.07 -52.85 -1.46
CA LEU A 26 10.17 -53.82 -1.45
C LEU A 26 10.13 -54.76 -2.67
N PHE A 27 9.36 -54.45 -3.72
CA PHE A 27 9.65 -55.00 -5.04
C PHE A 27 10.92 -54.32 -5.55
N PHE A 28 12.06 -54.94 -5.23
CA PHE A 28 13.37 -54.71 -5.82
C PHE A 28 13.26 -54.72 -7.35
N PHE A 29 13.07 -53.55 -7.96
CA PHE A 29 13.68 -53.29 -9.25
C PHE A 29 15.05 -52.72 -8.94
N GLN A 30 16.09 -53.49 -9.26
CA GLN A 30 17.44 -52.96 -9.34
C GLN A 30 17.39 -51.73 -10.26
N HIS A 31 17.59 -50.54 -9.69
CA HIS A 31 17.68 -49.31 -10.46
C HIS A 31 18.89 -49.42 -11.37
N VAL A 32 18.61 -49.65 -12.64
CA VAL A 32 19.61 -49.76 -13.69
C VAL A 32 20.14 -48.37 -14.01
N PHE A 33 21.46 -48.21 -13.90
CA PHE A 33 22.20 -46.95 -14.00
C PHE A 33 22.51 -46.60 -15.46
N ALA A 34 22.14 -45.43 -15.98
CA ALA A 34 22.69 -44.87 -17.22
C ALA A 34 22.26 -43.42 -17.40
N ASP A 35 23.15 -42.53 -17.84
CA ASP A 35 22.87 -41.13 -18.26
C ASP A 35 23.45 -40.96 -19.68
N GLY A 36 22.60 -41.17 -20.69
CA GLY A 36 23.00 -41.25 -22.10
C GLY A 36 21.96 -41.98 -22.95
N THR A 37 22.37 -43.05 -23.63
CA THR A 37 21.52 -43.81 -24.58
C THR A 37 20.17 -44.23 -24.01
N LYS A 38 20.10 -44.62 -22.73
CA LYS A 38 18.84 -45.02 -22.10
C LYS A 38 17.77 -43.91 -22.13
N GLN A 39 18.19 -42.65 -22.01
CA GLN A 39 17.30 -41.48 -21.96
C GLN A 39 16.91 -41.00 -23.36
N VAL A 40 17.87 -40.96 -24.29
CA VAL A 40 17.65 -40.44 -25.65
C VAL A 40 17.21 -41.52 -26.64
N SER A 41 17.25 -42.78 -26.23
CA SER A 41 16.85 -43.94 -27.03
C SER A 41 16.29 -45.04 -26.11
N PRO A 42 15.11 -44.84 -25.50
CA PRO A 42 14.59 -45.76 -24.50
C PRO A 42 14.16 -47.14 -25.05
N GLY A 43 14.24 -47.35 -26.37
CA GLY A 43 13.84 -48.59 -27.03
C GLY A 43 12.35 -48.87 -26.81
N ASN A 44 12.01 -50.10 -26.43
CA ASN A 44 10.64 -50.49 -26.04
C ASN A 44 10.37 -50.38 -24.54
N ASN A 45 11.14 -49.56 -23.80
CA ASN A 45 11.13 -49.45 -22.34
C ASN A 45 11.50 -50.73 -21.57
N ASN A 46 12.04 -51.75 -22.25
CA ASN A 46 12.38 -53.04 -21.63
C ASN A 46 13.80 -53.52 -21.99
N GLY A 47 14.72 -52.57 -22.27
CA GLY A 47 16.10 -52.91 -22.62
C GLY A 47 16.29 -53.67 -23.94
N THR A 48 15.26 -53.69 -24.80
CA THR A 48 15.34 -54.27 -26.14
C THR A 48 15.58 -53.15 -27.16
N VAL A 49 16.45 -53.40 -28.13
CA VAL A 49 16.67 -52.51 -29.28
C VAL A 49 15.37 -52.30 -30.05
N SER A 50 15.15 -51.10 -30.59
CA SER A 50 14.05 -50.80 -31.49
C SER A 50 14.58 -50.16 -32.78
N THR A 51 13.71 -49.99 -33.77
CA THR A 51 14.01 -49.21 -34.98
C THR A 51 14.13 -47.72 -34.69
N ASN A 52 13.69 -47.26 -33.51
CA ASN A 52 13.74 -45.87 -33.08
C ASN A 52 14.92 -45.67 -32.14
N GLY A 53 15.73 -44.66 -32.41
CA GLY A 53 16.91 -44.38 -31.64
C GLY A 53 17.62 -43.13 -32.13
N THR A 54 18.58 -42.70 -31.34
CA THR A 54 19.26 -41.42 -31.49
C THR A 54 20.72 -41.59 -31.08
N ALA A 55 21.63 -41.12 -31.93
CA ALA A 55 23.05 -41.07 -31.68
C ALA A 55 23.47 -39.64 -31.37
N TYR A 56 24.37 -39.45 -30.39
CA TYR A 56 25.00 -38.15 -30.19
C TYR A 56 25.89 -37.83 -31.40
N LEU A 57 25.77 -36.61 -31.94
CA LEU A 57 26.46 -36.18 -33.14
C LEU A 57 27.58 -35.19 -32.80
N VAL A 58 28.77 -35.45 -33.31
CA VAL A 58 29.85 -34.47 -33.38
C VAL A 58 30.18 -34.23 -34.85
N ASN A 59 29.95 -33.01 -35.31
CA ASN A 59 30.12 -32.59 -36.70
C ASN A 59 30.98 -31.32 -36.77
N PRO A 60 32.32 -31.44 -36.74
CA PRO A 60 33.20 -30.28 -36.87
C PRO A 60 33.13 -29.62 -38.25
N ASP A 61 32.66 -30.35 -39.27
CA ASP A 61 32.69 -29.94 -40.69
C ASP A 61 31.36 -29.35 -41.20
N GLY A 62 30.38 -29.13 -40.33
CA GLY A 62 29.02 -28.74 -40.71
C GLY A 62 28.95 -27.40 -41.45
N ALA A 63 28.33 -27.40 -42.63
CA ALA A 63 28.10 -26.19 -43.44
C ALA A 63 27.17 -25.16 -42.75
N SER A 64 26.46 -25.59 -41.72
CA SER A 64 25.51 -24.83 -40.89
C SER A 64 26.06 -24.41 -39.52
N GLY A 65 27.37 -24.59 -39.29
CA GLY A 65 28.01 -24.41 -37.99
C GLY A 65 28.40 -25.74 -37.38
N SER A 66 29.58 -25.79 -36.79
CA SER A 66 30.10 -27.02 -36.18
C SER A 66 29.29 -27.42 -34.94
N SER A 67 28.87 -28.69 -34.85
CA SER A 67 27.97 -29.17 -33.78
C SER A 67 28.60 -30.23 -32.88
N GLY A 68 28.09 -30.30 -31.65
CA GLY A 68 28.57 -31.24 -30.63
C GLY A 68 29.83 -30.78 -29.89
N SER A 69 30.19 -31.53 -28.84
CA SER A 69 31.28 -31.17 -27.93
C SER A 69 32.60 -31.75 -28.41
N TYR A 70 33.46 -30.92 -28.98
CA TYR A 70 34.81 -31.30 -29.43
C TYR A 70 35.81 -30.15 -29.19
N PRO A 71 37.12 -30.37 -29.13
CA PRO A 71 38.09 -29.30 -28.88
C PRO A 71 37.97 -28.16 -29.89
N GLY A 72 37.78 -26.92 -29.40
CA GLY A 72 37.56 -25.74 -30.24
C GLY A 72 36.09 -25.48 -30.65
N SER A 73 35.15 -26.36 -30.31
CA SER A 73 33.71 -26.06 -30.44
C SER A 73 33.26 -24.92 -29.53
N ALA A 74 32.15 -24.28 -29.86
CA ALA A 74 31.56 -23.19 -29.07
C ALA A 74 31.25 -23.62 -27.63
N THR A 75 31.24 -22.68 -26.70
CA THR A 75 31.06 -22.96 -25.26
C THR A 75 29.71 -23.57 -24.91
N ASN A 76 28.67 -23.26 -25.68
CA ASN A 76 27.30 -23.73 -25.52
C ASN A 76 27.11 -25.21 -25.95
N THR A 77 27.87 -25.70 -26.93
CA THR A 77 27.83 -27.10 -27.42
C THR A 77 28.56 -28.10 -26.52
N LYS A 78 29.28 -27.61 -25.50
CA LYS A 78 30.09 -28.43 -24.61
C LYS A 78 29.24 -29.27 -23.68
N MET A 79 29.45 -30.58 -23.69
CA MET A 79 28.97 -31.46 -22.63
C MET A 79 29.74 -31.16 -21.35
N ARG A 80 29.02 -31.03 -20.24
CA ARG A 80 29.56 -30.73 -18.92
C ARG A 80 29.02 -31.70 -17.89
N VAL A 81 29.85 -31.99 -16.90
CA VAL A 81 29.53 -32.82 -15.74
C VAL A 81 29.83 -32.05 -14.47
N THR A 82 28.84 -31.91 -13.59
CA THR A 82 28.99 -31.21 -12.31
C THR A 82 29.34 -32.17 -11.18
N ILE A 83 30.48 -31.91 -10.51
CA ILE A 83 30.97 -32.65 -9.35
C ILE A 83 30.75 -31.82 -8.08
N SER A 84 29.97 -32.35 -7.15
CA SER A 84 29.69 -31.73 -5.84
C SER A 84 30.65 -32.18 -4.74
N ASN A 85 31.19 -33.39 -4.85
CA ASN A 85 32.15 -33.91 -3.88
C ASN A 85 33.22 -34.79 -4.54
N PHE A 86 34.31 -34.17 -4.96
CA PHE A 86 35.43 -34.85 -5.63
C PHE A 86 36.11 -35.94 -4.79
N ASN A 87 35.94 -35.95 -3.46
CA ASN A 87 36.50 -36.99 -2.60
C ASN A 87 35.79 -38.33 -2.75
N THR A 88 34.53 -38.31 -3.19
CA THR A 88 33.67 -39.50 -3.25
C THR A 88 33.11 -39.75 -4.64
N GLU A 89 33.03 -38.74 -5.49
CA GLU A 89 32.41 -38.83 -6.81
C GLU A 89 33.45 -39.17 -7.89
N LYS A 90 33.03 -39.94 -8.91
CA LYS A 90 33.81 -40.22 -10.12
C LYS A 90 32.99 -39.99 -11.37
N ILE A 91 33.67 -39.62 -12.46
CA ILE A 91 33.09 -39.57 -13.81
C ILE A 91 33.30 -40.92 -14.46
N LEU A 92 32.23 -41.54 -14.92
CA LEU A 92 32.19 -42.84 -15.58
C LEU A 92 31.66 -42.66 -16.99
N SER A 93 32.34 -43.20 -17.99
CA SER A 93 31.89 -43.02 -19.37
C SER A 93 32.19 -44.20 -20.29
N GLY A 94 31.33 -44.45 -21.27
CA GLY A 94 31.54 -45.43 -22.32
C GLY A 94 30.85 -45.04 -23.61
N PHE A 95 31.38 -45.51 -24.74
CA PHE A 95 30.98 -45.05 -26.07
C PHE A 95 31.07 -46.16 -27.13
N MET A 96 30.31 -46.00 -28.20
CA MET A 96 30.39 -46.78 -29.45
C MET A 96 30.57 -45.80 -30.62
N PRO A 97 31.81 -45.45 -31.02
CA PRO A 97 32.07 -44.49 -32.08
C PRO A 97 31.80 -45.07 -33.47
N ARG A 98 31.04 -44.34 -34.28
CA ARG A 98 30.62 -44.76 -35.63
C ARG A 98 30.73 -43.61 -36.65
N THR A 99 30.90 -43.93 -37.93
CA THR A 99 30.84 -42.95 -39.01
C THR A 99 29.40 -42.47 -39.23
N LEU A 100 29.20 -41.18 -39.51
CA LEU A 100 27.91 -40.67 -39.96
C LEU A 100 27.56 -41.27 -41.35
N SER A 101 26.48 -42.05 -41.45
CA SER A 101 26.08 -42.69 -42.72
C SER A 101 24.63 -43.16 -42.69
N THR A 102 23.90 -42.96 -43.78
CA THR A 102 22.50 -43.36 -43.93
C THR A 102 22.30 -44.82 -44.33
N THR A 103 23.36 -45.51 -44.73
CA THR A 103 23.31 -46.88 -45.24
C THR A 103 24.11 -47.85 -44.36
N ASN A 104 25.33 -47.47 -43.99
CA ASN A 104 26.21 -48.31 -43.19
C ASN A 104 27.15 -47.46 -42.33
N THR A 105 27.01 -47.55 -41.01
CA THR A 105 28.00 -46.95 -40.11
C THR A 105 29.10 -47.95 -39.76
N THR A 106 30.34 -47.52 -39.94
CA THR A 106 31.55 -48.30 -39.62
C THR A 106 32.13 -47.87 -38.30
N PHE A 107 32.81 -48.78 -37.60
CA PHE A 107 33.45 -48.45 -36.33
C PHE A 107 34.62 -47.50 -36.57
N VAL A 108 34.71 -46.44 -35.76
CA VAL A 108 35.76 -45.42 -35.88
C VAL A 108 36.85 -45.71 -34.86
N THR A 109 38.06 -46.00 -35.33
CA THR A 109 39.19 -46.40 -34.48
C THR A 109 40.05 -45.24 -34.01
N ASP A 110 39.87 -44.04 -34.55
CA ASP A 110 40.63 -42.83 -34.24
C ASP A 110 39.81 -41.83 -33.40
N ALA A 111 38.81 -42.32 -32.65
CA ALA A 111 37.95 -41.53 -31.77
C ALA A 111 38.55 -41.37 -30.37
N PHE A 112 38.45 -40.17 -29.80
CA PHE A 112 39.01 -39.81 -28.50
C PHE A 112 37.95 -39.20 -27.58
N ILE A 113 38.13 -39.43 -26.28
CA ILE A 113 37.51 -38.64 -25.22
C ILE A 113 38.58 -37.74 -24.59
N ARG A 114 38.20 -36.50 -24.29
CA ARG A 114 38.99 -35.54 -23.53
C ARG A 114 38.13 -34.95 -22.41
N ILE A 115 38.67 -34.93 -21.20
CA ILE A 115 38.08 -34.26 -20.04
C ILE A 115 38.98 -33.10 -19.66
N THR A 116 38.38 -31.92 -19.57
CA THR A 116 39.03 -30.71 -19.12
C THR A 116 38.52 -30.36 -17.72
N GLY A 117 39.44 -30.05 -16.80
CA GLY A 117 39.11 -29.68 -15.41
C GLY A 117 38.40 -28.34 -15.29
N PRO A 118 37.80 -28.03 -14.11
CA PRO A 118 37.07 -26.80 -13.91
C PRO A 118 37.95 -25.55 -14.00
N SER A 119 37.32 -24.43 -14.35
CA SER A 119 37.91 -23.08 -14.29
C SER A 119 38.46 -22.82 -12.88
N PRO A 120 39.64 -22.16 -12.73
CA PRO A 120 40.43 -21.49 -13.78
C PRO A 120 41.46 -22.39 -14.47
N SER A 121 41.64 -23.63 -14.03
CA SER A 121 42.70 -24.51 -14.56
C SER A 121 42.49 -24.78 -16.05
N ASN A 122 41.25 -25.11 -16.45
CA ASN A 122 40.88 -25.49 -17.82
C ASN A 122 41.90 -26.44 -18.49
N THR A 123 42.61 -27.24 -17.68
CA THR A 123 43.66 -28.14 -18.15
C THR A 123 43.05 -29.46 -18.55
N VAL A 124 43.62 -30.11 -19.56
CA VAL A 124 43.26 -31.49 -19.89
C VAL A 124 43.69 -32.41 -18.75
N VAL A 125 42.71 -33.06 -18.11
CA VAL A 125 42.93 -33.94 -16.96
C VAL A 125 42.75 -35.43 -17.32
N PHE A 126 42.11 -35.72 -18.44
CA PHE A 126 42.00 -37.05 -19.00
C PHE A 126 41.91 -36.98 -20.53
N GLN A 127 42.63 -37.85 -21.23
CA GLN A 127 42.56 -37.97 -22.68
C GLN A 127 42.90 -39.41 -23.06
N SER A 128 42.02 -40.06 -23.82
CA SER A 128 42.22 -41.45 -24.25
C SER A 128 41.51 -41.73 -25.56
N ILE A 129 42.09 -42.64 -26.34
CA ILE A 129 41.39 -43.31 -27.45
C ILE A 129 40.21 -44.11 -26.91
N ILE A 130 39.10 -44.13 -27.65
CA ILE A 130 37.91 -44.94 -27.35
C ILE A 130 38.07 -46.30 -28.05
N PRO A 131 38.26 -47.41 -27.30
CA PRO A 131 38.56 -48.70 -27.92
C PRO A 131 37.31 -49.41 -28.44
N ALA A 132 37.51 -50.41 -29.31
CA ALA A 132 36.42 -51.28 -29.79
C ALA A 132 35.98 -52.34 -28.75
N SER A 133 36.79 -52.59 -27.73
CA SER A 133 36.50 -53.54 -26.64
C SER A 133 37.28 -53.15 -25.38
N GLY A 134 36.83 -53.60 -24.20
CA GLY A 134 37.46 -53.28 -22.92
C GLY A 134 36.93 -51.99 -22.28
N PRO A 135 37.68 -51.38 -21.34
CA PRO A 135 37.25 -50.17 -20.64
C PRO A 135 36.92 -49.02 -21.58
N GLY A 136 35.74 -48.41 -21.41
CA GLY A 136 35.25 -47.32 -22.24
C GLY A 136 34.50 -47.75 -23.51
N ALA A 137 34.50 -49.04 -23.86
CA ALA A 137 33.76 -49.56 -25.00
C ALA A 137 32.36 -50.04 -24.59
N ILE A 138 31.34 -49.56 -25.29
CA ILE A 138 29.99 -50.15 -25.25
C ILE A 138 29.83 -50.99 -26.51
N THR A 139 29.52 -52.29 -26.37
CA THR A 139 29.46 -53.23 -27.50
C THR A 139 28.04 -53.63 -27.91
N SER A 140 27.04 -53.35 -27.05
CA SER A 140 25.64 -53.64 -27.33
C SER A 140 24.70 -52.62 -26.66
N TYR A 141 23.50 -52.47 -27.21
CA TYR A 141 22.47 -51.63 -26.60
C TYR A 141 22.12 -52.07 -25.18
N LEU A 142 22.10 -53.38 -24.91
CA LEU A 142 21.83 -53.89 -23.57
C LEU A 142 22.87 -53.40 -22.55
N GLN A 143 24.14 -53.30 -22.95
CA GLN A 143 25.18 -52.72 -22.09
C GLN A 143 24.98 -51.22 -21.86
N ALA A 144 24.62 -50.45 -22.91
CA ALA A 144 24.28 -49.04 -22.76
C ALA A 144 23.05 -48.82 -21.87
N TRP A 145 22.00 -49.61 -22.07
CA TRP A 145 20.78 -49.60 -21.27
C TRP A 145 21.06 -49.90 -19.80
N ASN A 146 22.00 -50.83 -19.55
CA ASN A 146 22.43 -51.22 -18.22
C ASN A 146 23.42 -50.25 -17.55
N GLY A 147 24.01 -49.38 -18.38
CA GLY A 147 25.10 -48.45 -18.09
C GLY A 147 26.32 -49.07 -17.41
N PRO A 148 27.05 -48.31 -16.56
CA PRO A 148 28.37 -48.71 -16.09
C PRO A 148 28.28 -49.88 -15.10
N ASN A 149 29.08 -50.91 -15.33
CA ASN A 149 29.22 -52.05 -14.43
C ASN A 149 30.10 -51.68 -13.24
N LEU A 150 29.46 -51.42 -12.09
CA LEU A 150 30.10 -51.09 -10.82
C LEU A 150 30.13 -52.27 -9.84
N GLY A 151 30.09 -53.50 -10.35
CA GLY A 151 30.08 -54.73 -9.55
C GLY A 151 28.68 -55.24 -9.17
N ALA A 152 27.65 -54.38 -9.21
CA ALA A 152 26.26 -54.76 -8.95
C ALA A 152 25.45 -55.12 -10.20
N ASN A 153 25.92 -54.74 -11.40
CA ASN A 153 25.22 -54.97 -12.67
C ASN A 153 26.14 -55.68 -13.68
N PRO A 154 26.19 -57.03 -13.67
CA PRO A 154 27.11 -57.79 -14.51
C PRO A 154 26.82 -57.66 -16.02
N SER A 155 25.67 -57.09 -16.39
CA SER A 155 25.24 -56.89 -17.78
C SER A 155 25.51 -55.47 -18.33
N GLY A 156 26.14 -54.60 -17.53
CA GLY A 156 26.61 -53.27 -17.95
C GLY A 156 27.96 -53.29 -18.68
N TYR A 157 28.40 -52.14 -19.17
CA TYR A 157 29.72 -51.96 -19.80
C TYR A 157 30.82 -51.66 -18.77
N THR A 158 32.10 -51.89 -19.09
CA THR A 158 33.21 -51.46 -18.22
C THR A 158 33.57 -50.01 -18.55
N PRO A 159 33.41 -49.03 -17.65
CA PRO A 159 33.59 -47.62 -18.01
C PRO A 159 35.05 -47.17 -17.99
N PHE A 160 35.36 -46.11 -18.75
CA PHE A 160 36.43 -45.21 -18.35
C PHE A 160 36.07 -44.60 -17.00
N SER A 161 37.03 -44.57 -16.07
CA SER A 161 36.82 -43.98 -14.75
C SER A 161 37.84 -42.88 -14.52
N TYR A 162 37.35 -41.66 -14.36
CA TYR A 162 38.15 -40.50 -13.97
C TYR A 162 37.78 -40.09 -12.55
N THR A 163 38.80 -39.81 -11.72
CA THR A 163 38.62 -39.30 -10.35
C THR A 163 38.86 -37.79 -10.36
N PRO A 164 37.81 -36.97 -10.18
CA PRO A 164 37.91 -35.52 -10.07
C PRO A 164 38.90 -35.08 -8.99
N THR A 165 39.59 -33.96 -9.21
CA THR A 165 40.57 -33.40 -8.28
C THR A 165 40.05 -32.17 -7.52
N ALA A 166 38.89 -31.66 -7.94
CA ALA A 166 38.20 -30.52 -7.35
C ALA A 166 36.70 -30.62 -7.64
N ASN A 167 35.89 -29.96 -6.79
CA ASN A 167 34.47 -29.71 -7.10
C ASN A 167 34.37 -28.72 -8.27
N GLY A 168 33.27 -28.81 -9.02
CA GLY A 168 32.99 -27.90 -10.13
C GLY A 168 32.59 -28.63 -11.41
N GLU A 169 32.60 -27.88 -12.51
CA GLU A 169 32.17 -28.34 -13.83
C GLU A 169 33.36 -28.87 -14.63
N TYR A 170 33.26 -30.12 -15.08
CA TYR A 170 34.23 -30.73 -15.98
C TYR A 170 33.64 -30.79 -17.39
N THR A 171 34.44 -30.42 -18.38
CA THR A 171 34.02 -30.44 -19.80
C THR A 171 34.40 -31.76 -20.44
N ILE A 172 33.46 -32.43 -21.10
CA ILE A 172 33.66 -33.69 -21.84
C ILE A 172 33.61 -33.41 -23.34
N GLU A 173 34.68 -33.75 -24.05
CA GLU A 173 34.82 -33.52 -25.49
C GLU A 173 35.11 -34.84 -26.20
N LEU A 174 34.40 -35.08 -27.31
CA LEU A 174 34.50 -36.28 -28.14
C LEU A 174 34.86 -35.87 -29.57
N TYR A 175 35.86 -36.51 -30.17
CA TYR A 175 36.37 -36.09 -31.49
C TYR A 175 37.22 -37.18 -32.14
N ARG A 176 37.47 -37.05 -33.44
CA ARG A 176 38.47 -37.85 -34.15
C ARG A 176 39.81 -37.15 -34.16
N SER A 177 40.90 -37.89 -34.06
CA SER A 177 42.27 -37.35 -34.08
C SER A 177 43.26 -38.32 -34.71
N THR A 178 44.16 -37.80 -35.54
CA THR A 178 45.20 -38.58 -36.23
C THR A 178 46.59 -38.42 -35.60
N ASP A 179 46.74 -37.55 -34.59
CA ASP A 179 48.02 -37.21 -33.92
C ASP A 179 48.06 -37.66 -32.45
N GLY A 180 47.31 -38.71 -32.11
CA GLY A 180 47.27 -39.27 -30.76
C GLY A 180 46.38 -38.48 -29.79
N GLY A 181 45.43 -37.69 -30.31
CA GLY A 181 44.47 -36.91 -29.53
C GLY A 181 44.85 -35.44 -29.40
N ALA A 182 46.03 -35.00 -29.82
CA ALA A 182 46.48 -33.62 -29.58
C ALA A 182 45.59 -32.60 -30.30
N THR A 183 45.20 -32.87 -31.54
CA THR A 183 44.31 -32.01 -32.33
C THR A 183 43.12 -32.78 -32.92
N PRO A 184 41.94 -32.14 -33.02
CA PRO A 184 40.78 -32.71 -33.69
C PRO A 184 40.93 -32.65 -35.21
N VAL A 185 40.44 -33.70 -35.90
CA VAL A 185 40.27 -33.69 -37.35
C VAL A 185 39.18 -32.68 -37.70
N ALA A 186 39.56 -31.59 -38.36
CA ALA A 186 38.67 -30.46 -38.69
C ALA A 186 37.95 -30.58 -40.05
N THR A 187 38.26 -31.59 -40.85
CA THR A 187 37.57 -31.88 -42.13
C THR A 187 37.48 -33.38 -42.33
N GLY A 188 36.28 -33.91 -42.55
CA GLY A 188 35.97 -35.33 -42.48
C GLY A 188 35.98 -35.88 -41.04
N GLY A 189 35.88 -35.01 -40.03
CA GLY A 189 35.94 -35.34 -38.61
C GLY A 189 34.63 -35.83 -38.01
N GLN A 190 33.56 -35.89 -38.81
CA GLN A 190 32.22 -36.34 -38.43
C GLN A 190 32.22 -37.71 -37.74
N ILE A 191 31.54 -37.79 -36.61
CA ILE A 191 31.43 -39.00 -35.80
C ILE A 191 30.10 -39.02 -35.05
N THR A 192 29.50 -40.20 -34.97
CA THR A 192 28.26 -40.45 -34.23
C THR A 192 28.51 -41.45 -33.11
N PHE A 193 27.75 -41.33 -32.04
CA PHE A 193 27.78 -42.23 -30.90
C PHE A 193 26.38 -42.80 -30.66
N PRO A 194 25.96 -43.84 -31.41
CA PRO A 194 24.66 -44.49 -31.22
C PRO A 194 24.49 -45.08 -29.83
N LEU A 195 25.59 -45.51 -29.21
CA LEU A 195 25.62 -45.95 -27.82
C LEU A 195 26.63 -45.07 -27.07
N PHE A 196 26.18 -44.38 -26.02
CA PHE A 196 27.01 -43.59 -25.13
C PHE A 196 26.40 -43.54 -23.73
N ASP A 197 27.25 -43.36 -22.73
CA ASP A 197 26.86 -43.14 -21.35
C ASP A 197 27.93 -42.28 -20.67
N ILE A 198 27.50 -41.26 -19.92
CA ILE A 198 28.37 -40.42 -19.08
C ILE A 198 27.66 -40.20 -17.74
N SER A 199 28.06 -40.97 -16.74
CA SER A 199 27.43 -41.01 -15.42
C SER A 199 28.38 -40.49 -14.33
N VAL A 200 27.83 -39.88 -13.27
CA VAL A 200 28.56 -39.62 -12.02
C VAL A 200 28.19 -40.67 -11.00
N ALA A 201 29.15 -41.20 -10.24
CA ALA A 201 28.87 -42.16 -9.17
C ALA A 201 29.64 -41.85 -7.90
N THR A 202 29.02 -42.13 -6.74
CA THR A 202 29.71 -42.17 -5.45
C THR A 202 30.42 -43.51 -5.28
N ILE A 203 31.73 -43.47 -5.04
CA ILE A 203 32.58 -44.65 -4.84
C ILE A 203 33.43 -44.43 -3.58
N SER A 204 33.12 -45.16 -2.51
CA SER A 204 33.90 -45.14 -1.27
C SER A 204 35.08 -46.14 -1.34
N GLY A 205 36.32 -45.67 -1.36
CA GLY A 205 37.54 -46.50 -1.18
C GLY A 205 38.07 -47.25 -2.43
N THR A 206 39.13 -48.06 -2.23
CA THR A 206 40.03 -48.58 -3.29
C THR A 206 39.94 -50.10 -3.59
N ALA A 207 38.88 -50.84 -3.19
CA ALA A 207 38.82 -52.31 -3.35
C ALA A 207 37.39 -52.89 -3.57
N PRO A 208 37.23 -54.11 -4.15
CA PRO A 208 36.22 -54.44 -5.16
C PRO A 208 34.88 -55.02 -4.63
N SER A 209 34.38 -54.57 -3.48
CA SER A 209 33.13 -55.08 -2.90
C SER A 209 32.24 -53.96 -2.32
N GLN A 210 31.97 -52.91 -3.09
CA GLN A 210 31.21 -51.77 -2.54
C GLN A 210 30.08 -51.25 -3.45
N THR A 211 29.00 -50.88 -2.77
CA THR A 211 27.77 -50.29 -3.28
C THR A 211 28.07 -48.92 -3.89
N ALA A 212 28.27 -48.86 -5.20
CA ALA A 212 28.39 -47.59 -5.92
C ALA A 212 27.00 -47.12 -6.36
N ASN A 213 26.66 -45.86 -6.06
CA ASN A 213 25.39 -45.27 -6.47
C ASN A 213 25.64 -44.20 -7.54
N VAL A 214 25.04 -44.38 -8.71
CA VAL A 214 25.03 -43.35 -9.75
C VAL A 214 24.12 -42.20 -9.31
N ILE A 215 24.60 -40.98 -9.51
CA ILE A 215 23.89 -39.73 -9.29
C ILE A 215 23.42 -39.22 -10.66
N PHE A 216 22.11 -39.23 -10.89
CA PHE A 216 21.50 -38.66 -12.09
C PHE A 216 21.50 -37.13 -12.06
N GLY A 217 21.26 -36.51 -13.20
CA GLY A 217 21.10 -35.06 -13.29
C GLY A 217 22.41 -34.31 -13.13
N ARG A 218 23.53 -34.92 -13.52
CA ARG A 218 24.88 -34.33 -13.47
C ARG A 218 25.47 -34.03 -14.83
N LEU A 219 25.04 -34.75 -15.87
CA LEU A 219 25.40 -34.49 -17.26
C LEU A 219 24.45 -33.47 -17.88
N TRP A 220 25.00 -32.42 -18.46
CA TRP A 220 24.23 -31.41 -19.16
C TRP A 220 25.02 -30.76 -20.30
N SER A 221 24.32 -30.10 -21.21
CA SER A 221 24.85 -29.20 -22.22
C SER A 221 23.93 -27.99 -22.31
N ARG A 222 24.38 -26.87 -22.89
CA ARG A 222 23.47 -25.76 -23.23
C ARG A 222 22.84 -25.96 -24.62
N GLU A 223 23.54 -26.71 -25.47
CA GLU A 223 23.10 -27.10 -26.79
C GLU A 223 23.44 -28.58 -27.01
N TRP A 224 22.42 -29.39 -27.30
CA TRP A 224 22.58 -30.80 -27.63
C TRP A 224 22.51 -31.01 -29.13
N SER A 225 23.35 -31.89 -29.69
CA SER A 225 23.32 -32.27 -31.11
C SER A 225 23.15 -33.78 -31.26
N PHE A 226 22.16 -34.18 -32.06
CA PHE A 226 21.74 -35.57 -32.19
C PHE A 226 21.39 -35.91 -33.63
N VAL A 227 21.44 -37.21 -33.96
CA VAL A 227 21.02 -37.76 -35.24
C VAL A 227 20.21 -39.04 -35.00
N THR A 228 19.09 -39.24 -35.67
CA THR A 228 18.28 -40.45 -35.50
C THR A 228 19.00 -41.66 -36.11
N THR A 229 18.80 -42.84 -35.53
CA THR A 229 19.48 -44.08 -35.93
C THR A 229 18.62 -45.31 -35.66
N ASN A 230 18.74 -46.32 -36.54
CA ASN A 230 18.08 -47.61 -36.33
C ASN A 230 18.94 -48.52 -35.44
N LEU A 231 18.57 -48.64 -34.16
CA LEU A 231 19.28 -49.45 -33.17
C LEU A 231 19.09 -50.96 -33.33
N SER A 232 18.06 -51.39 -34.06
CA SER A 232 17.71 -52.81 -34.26
C SER A 232 18.32 -53.46 -35.50
N SER A 233 19.04 -52.70 -36.34
CA SER A 233 19.63 -53.25 -37.57
C SER A 233 20.67 -54.34 -37.25
N THR A 234 20.43 -55.56 -37.75
CA THR A 234 21.26 -56.75 -37.53
C THR A 234 22.17 -57.11 -38.72
N THR A 235 22.09 -56.35 -39.81
CA THR A 235 22.87 -56.65 -41.03
C THR A 235 24.34 -56.27 -40.82
N ALA A 236 25.24 -57.25 -40.98
CA ALA A 236 26.69 -56.98 -41.02
C ALA A 236 26.98 -56.04 -42.21
N GLY A 237 27.43 -54.82 -41.93
CA GLY A 237 27.55 -53.77 -42.94
C GLY A 237 26.33 -52.86 -43.09
N ALA A 238 25.43 -52.82 -42.10
CA ALA A 238 24.48 -51.74 -41.88
C ALA A 238 24.23 -51.57 -40.36
N ALA A 239 25.29 -51.55 -39.56
CA ALA A 239 25.15 -51.35 -38.11
C ALA A 239 24.73 -49.90 -37.85
N TYR A 240 23.65 -49.66 -37.09
CA TYR A 240 23.22 -48.33 -36.63
C TYR A 240 23.08 -47.24 -37.71
N PRO A 241 22.45 -47.50 -38.89
CA PRO A 241 22.35 -46.51 -39.95
C PRO A 241 21.55 -45.28 -39.48
N ASN A 242 22.01 -44.09 -39.87
CA ASN A 242 21.36 -42.82 -39.56
C ASN A 242 20.20 -42.59 -40.53
N VAL A 243 18.95 -42.75 -40.08
CA VAL A 243 17.80 -42.78 -41.00
C VAL A 243 16.65 -41.93 -40.47
N ILE A 244 15.99 -41.21 -41.37
CA ILE A 244 14.84 -40.37 -41.04
C ILE A 244 13.59 -41.18 -40.65
N THR A 245 13.57 -42.49 -40.90
CA THR A 245 12.46 -43.35 -40.47
C THR A 245 12.50 -43.67 -38.96
N SER A 246 13.63 -43.40 -38.29
CA SER A 246 13.79 -43.57 -36.84
C SER A 246 13.33 -42.33 -36.09
N SER A 247 12.69 -42.53 -34.94
CA SER A 247 12.18 -41.48 -34.05
C SER A 247 13.09 -41.24 -32.83
N PHE A 248 13.15 -40.00 -32.35
CA PHE A 248 13.59 -39.67 -31.00
C PHE A 248 12.39 -39.78 -30.05
N ASP A 249 12.48 -40.71 -29.10
CA ASP A 249 11.40 -41.03 -28.15
C ASP A 249 11.76 -40.65 -26.70
N GLY A 250 12.75 -39.77 -26.53
CA GLY A 250 13.32 -39.38 -25.23
C GLY A 250 12.68 -38.15 -24.59
N SER A 251 13.30 -37.69 -23.49
CA SER A 251 12.95 -36.41 -22.86
C SER A 251 14.21 -35.63 -22.51
N PHE A 252 14.06 -34.31 -22.45
CA PHE A 252 15.09 -33.40 -21.94
C PHE A 252 14.56 -32.72 -20.69
N TYR A 253 15.49 -32.29 -19.85
CA TYR A 253 15.19 -31.58 -18.62
C TYR A 253 15.94 -30.26 -18.60
N VAL A 254 15.34 -29.23 -18.04
CA VAL A 254 15.95 -27.90 -17.95
C VAL A 254 15.99 -27.45 -16.50
N HIS A 255 17.11 -26.82 -16.13
CA HIS A 255 17.25 -26.06 -14.88
C HIS A 255 17.47 -24.60 -15.27
N THR A 256 16.49 -23.76 -14.96
CA THR A 256 16.53 -22.32 -15.22
C THR A 256 17.39 -21.61 -14.17
N ASP A 257 17.83 -20.38 -14.48
CA ASP A 257 18.74 -19.64 -13.59
C ASP A 257 18.08 -19.21 -12.26
N ASP A 258 16.76 -19.02 -12.27
CA ASP A 258 15.91 -18.82 -11.08
C ASP A 258 15.60 -20.12 -10.31
N GLY A 259 16.12 -21.26 -10.77
CA GLY A 259 16.11 -22.53 -10.03
C GLY A 259 14.90 -23.42 -10.30
N PHE A 260 14.02 -23.09 -11.24
CA PHE A 260 12.90 -23.95 -11.63
C PHE A 260 13.36 -25.10 -12.52
N LYS A 261 12.60 -26.20 -12.47
CA LYS A 261 12.92 -27.44 -13.19
C LYS A 261 11.75 -27.92 -13.99
N SER A 262 11.99 -28.25 -15.25
CA SER A 262 10.95 -28.74 -16.15
C SER A 262 11.47 -29.87 -17.04
N GLN A 263 10.55 -30.72 -17.49
CA GLN A 263 10.78 -31.80 -18.45
C GLN A 263 10.10 -31.46 -19.76
N VAL A 264 10.78 -31.63 -20.89
CA VAL A 264 10.21 -31.59 -22.24
C VAL A 264 10.16 -33.03 -22.77
N ILE A 265 8.96 -33.50 -23.08
CA ILE A 265 8.64 -34.87 -23.46
C ILE A 265 8.27 -34.89 -24.94
N PHE A 266 9.14 -35.49 -25.76
CA PHE A 266 8.87 -35.70 -27.19
C PHE A 266 7.99 -36.92 -27.36
N ARG A 267 6.91 -36.79 -28.15
CA ARG A 267 6.04 -37.93 -28.46
C ARG A 267 6.67 -38.79 -29.56
N PRO A 268 6.33 -40.09 -29.65
CA PRO A 268 6.83 -40.94 -30.73
C PRO A 268 6.56 -40.34 -32.11
N ASN A 269 7.41 -40.63 -33.09
CA ASN A 269 7.41 -40.05 -34.44
C ASN A 269 7.94 -38.61 -34.56
N PHE A 270 8.72 -38.13 -33.58
CA PHE A 270 9.62 -37.01 -33.80
C PHE A 270 10.86 -37.51 -34.57
N ARG A 271 10.98 -37.20 -35.87
CA ARG A 271 11.96 -37.80 -36.80
C ARG A 271 12.82 -36.74 -37.49
N PRO A 272 13.75 -36.09 -36.78
CA PRO A 272 14.53 -34.96 -37.30
C PRO A 272 15.65 -35.31 -38.30
N LEU A 273 15.97 -36.58 -38.57
CA LEU A 273 17.26 -37.01 -39.17
C LEU A 273 18.48 -36.54 -38.37
N GLY A 274 18.78 -35.24 -38.27
CA GLY A 274 19.72 -34.62 -37.34
C GLY A 274 19.16 -33.30 -36.79
N PHE A 275 19.35 -33.00 -35.50
CA PHE A 275 18.86 -31.75 -34.91
C PHE A 275 19.79 -31.22 -33.83
N GLN A 276 19.68 -29.92 -33.57
CA GLN A 276 20.19 -29.30 -32.36
C GLN A 276 19.04 -28.78 -31.50
N LEU A 277 19.18 -28.94 -30.18
CA LEU A 277 18.19 -28.47 -29.21
C LEU A 277 18.87 -27.53 -28.21
N VAL A 278 18.27 -26.35 -28.07
CA VAL A 278 18.60 -25.34 -27.07
C VAL A 278 17.36 -25.10 -26.22
N MET A 279 17.53 -24.81 -24.94
CA MET A 279 16.45 -24.25 -24.12
C MET A 279 16.95 -22.99 -23.42
N ASN A 280 16.24 -21.87 -23.51
CA ASN A 280 16.77 -20.58 -23.03
C ASN A 280 15.66 -19.61 -22.56
N TYR A 281 16.05 -18.46 -22.01
CA TYR A 281 15.10 -17.43 -21.56
C TYR A 281 14.51 -16.59 -22.70
N TRP A 282 15.30 -16.31 -23.72
CA TRP A 282 15.01 -15.26 -24.71
C TRP A 282 14.22 -15.74 -25.94
N GLY A 283 14.43 -16.98 -26.37
CA GLY A 283 13.94 -17.50 -27.65
C GLY A 283 15.08 -17.66 -28.65
N ILE A 284 14.82 -17.35 -29.92
CA ILE A 284 15.81 -17.50 -31.00
C ILE A 284 16.71 -16.27 -31.17
N ALA A 285 16.40 -15.18 -30.47
CA ALA A 285 17.14 -13.91 -30.47
C ALA A 285 16.99 -13.24 -29.10
N ASN A 286 17.74 -12.16 -28.86
CA ASN A 286 17.61 -11.33 -27.67
C ASN A 286 17.66 -9.86 -28.08
N THR A 287 16.54 -9.35 -28.61
CA THR A 287 16.36 -7.96 -29.06
C THR A 287 15.71 -7.08 -28.01
N GLY A 288 15.29 -7.65 -26.87
CA GLY A 288 14.53 -6.96 -25.82
C GLY A 288 13.01 -6.99 -26.06
N ASN A 289 12.55 -7.58 -27.16
CA ASN A 289 11.13 -7.76 -27.44
C ASN A 289 10.80 -9.26 -27.48
N PHE A 290 10.40 -9.79 -26.32
CA PHE A 290 10.12 -11.22 -26.19
C PHE A 290 9.07 -11.71 -27.19
N ALA A 291 8.03 -10.93 -27.48
CA ALA A 291 7.00 -11.31 -28.44
C ALA A 291 7.54 -11.52 -29.87
N ASN A 292 8.69 -10.92 -30.22
CA ASN A 292 9.40 -11.17 -31.47
C ASN A 292 10.49 -12.24 -31.33
N ASP A 293 11.23 -12.22 -30.22
CA ASP A 293 12.33 -13.14 -29.95
C ASP A 293 11.85 -14.58 -29.74
N SER A 294 10.61 -14.76 -29.28
CA SER A 294 9.99 -16.07 -29.06
C SER A 294 9.46 -16.73 -30.33
N LYS A 295 9.50 -16.07 -31.49
CA LYS A 295 8.93 -16.59 -32.74
C LYS A 295 9.93 -17.50 -33.46
N SER A 296 9.44 -18.43 -34.27
CA SER A 296 10.24 -19.21 -35.21
C SER A 296 10.68 -18.38 -36.40
N ARG A 297 11.85 -18.71 -36.96
CA ARG A 297 12.45 -18.02 -38.10
C ARG A 297 13.07 -18.98 -39.10
N ASN A 298 13.17 -18.52 -40.34
CA ASN A 298 13.93 -19.19 -41.37
C ASN A 298 15.43 -18.91 -41.19
N GLY A 299 16.26 -19.89 -41.51
CA GLY A 299 17.67 -19.67 -41.80
C GLY A 299 17.85 -18.84 -43.07
N THR A 300 19.00 -18.18 -43.19
CA THR A 300 19.36 -17.41 -44.39
C THR A 300 20.10 -18.31 -45.37
N PHE A 301 19.55 -18.52 -46.56
CA PHE A 301 20.22 -19.24 -47.64
C PHE A 301 21.23 -18.32 -48.34
N THR A 302 22.53 -18.64 -48.23
CA THR A 302 23.60 -17.84 -48.81
C THR A 302 24.15 -18.42 -50.12
N ALA A 303 23.93 -19.72 -50.37
CA ALA A 303 24.29 -20.43 -51.60
C ALA A 303 23.48 -21.74 -51.75
N PRO A 304 23.47 -22.41 -52.93
CA PRO A 304 22.95 -23.76 -53.08
C PRO A 304 23.58 -24.73 -52.07
N ASN A 305 22.76 -25.37 -51.22
CA ASN A 305 23.20 -26.24 -50.10
C ASN A 305 23.92 -25.53 -48.94
N THR A 306 23.79 -24.21 -48.76
CA THR A 306 24.40 -23.52 -47.61
C THR A 306 23.39 -22.64 -46.90
N ILE A 307 23.15 -22.96 -45.64
CA ILE A 307 22.14 -22.34 -44.78
C ILE A 307 22.85 -21.77 -43.57
N THR A 308 22.71 -20.47 -43.36
CA THR A 308 23.24 -19.77 -42.20
C THR A 308 22.10 -19.55 -41.22
N TYR A 309 22.16 -20.23 -40.08
CA TYR A 309 21.21 -20.03 -38.99
C TYR A 309 21.62 -18.79 -38.17
N PRO A 310 20.66 -17.97 -37.70
CA PRO A 310 20.95 -16.97 -36.69
C PRO A 310 21.53 -17.62 -35.43
N VAL A 311 22.45 -16.92 -34.77
CA VAL A 311 23.06 -17.38 -33.52
C VAL A 311 21.99 -17.35 -32.43
N ILE A 312 21.60 -18.53 -31.95
CA ILE A 312 20.67 -18.65 -30.83
C ILE A 312 21.41 -18.21 -29.55
N PRO A 313 20.82 -17.34 -28.71
CA PRO A 313 21.40 -16.96 -27.43
C PRO A 313 21.71 -18.18 -26.55
N ASP A 314 22.79 -18.09 -25.77
CA ASP A 314 23.23 -19.15 -24.86
C ASP A 314 22.08 -19.69 -24.00
N GLY A 315 21.89 -21.00 -24.01
CA GLY A 315 20.78 -21.64 -23.30
C GLY A 315 21.06 -21.99 -21.85
N TYR A 316 20.01 -22.35 -21.13
CA TYR A 316 20.06 -22.94 -19.80
C TYR A 316 20.83 -24.27 -19.77
N ARG A 317 21.00 -24.81 -18.56
CA ARG A 317 21.52 -26.17 -18.38
C ARG A 317 20.44 -27.17 -18.79
N VAL A 318 20.68 -27.91 -19.87
CA VAL A 318 19.77 -28.94 -20.40
C VAL A 318 20.36 -30.33 -20.14
N PHE A 319 19.60 -31.18 -19.47
CA PHE A 319 20.00 -32.49 -18.99
C PHE A 319 19.22 -33.60 -19.72
N LEU A 320 19.79 -34.80 -19.72
CA LEU A 320 19.09 -36.01 -20.20
C LEU A 320 18.27 -36.67 -19.09
N THR A 321 18.58 -36.37 -17.83
CA THR A 321 17.88 -36.83 -16.62
C THR A 321 17.47 -35.65 -15.72
N SER A 322 16.54 -35.88 -14.80
CA SER A 322 16.09 -34.83 -13.87
C SER A 322 17.28 -34.23 -13.09
N PRO A 323 17.45 -32.88 -13.06
CA PRO A 323 18.60 -32.23 -12.45
C PRO A 323 18.73 -32.53 -10.95
N ASP A 324 19.93 -32.92 -10.51
CA ASP A 324 20.20 -33.22 -9.10
C ASP A 324 19.95 -32.00 -8.22
N VAL A 325 19.03 -32.11 -7.25
CA VAL A 325 18.71 -31.04 -6.30
C VAL A 325 19.90 -30.62 -5.43
N GLY A 326 20.85 -31.53 -5.17
CA GLY A 326 22.04 -31.21 -4.37
C GLY A 326 23.05 -30.31 -5.11
N ALA A 327 23.12 -30.41 -6.44
CA ALA A 327 24.00 -29.57 -7.27
C ALA A 327 23.27 -28.39 -7.92
N PHE A 328 21.98 -28.55 -8.16
CA PHE A 328 21.10 -27.59 -8.81
C PHE A 328 19.89 -27.36 -7.90
N PRO A 329 20.02 -26.48 -6.90
CA PRO A 329 18.94 -26.19 -5.96
C PRO A 329 17.67 -25.70 -6.65
N ASN A 330 16.55 -25.91 -5.98
CA ASN A 330 15.24 -25.46 -6.43
C ASN A 330 15.05 -23.97 -6.13
N GLY A 331 14.37 -23.25 -7.03
CA GLY A 331 13.94 -21.87 -6.83
C GLY A 331 12.81 -21.72 -5.81
N ASN A 332 12.37 -20.50 -5.56
CA ASN A 332 11.16 -20.23 -4.77
C ASN A 332 10.17 -19.46 -5.66
N PRO A 333 8.91 -19.94 -5.79
CA PRO A 333 7.85 -19.16 -6.44
C PRO A 333 7.65 -17.82 -5.71
N GLY A 334 7.40 -16.76 -6.48
CA GLY A 334 7.05 -15.44 -5.95
C GLY A 334 5.62 -15.38 -5.41
N SER A 335 5.30 -14.29 -4.75
CA SER A 335 4.00 -13.93 -4.17
C SER A 335 3.59 -12.55 -4.68
N PRO A 336 2.86 -12.47 -5.82
CA PRO A 336 2.42 -11.19 -6.35
C PRO A 336 1.18 -10.67 -5.59
N ALA A 337 0.96 -9.36 -5.62
CA ALA A 337 -0.19 -8.71 -4.97
C ALA A 337 -0.69 -7.52 -5.80
N ILE A 338 -2.00 -7.25 -5.74
CA ILE A 338 -2.59 -5.97 -6.16
C ILE A 338 -2.51 -5.03 -4.96
N THR A 339 -1.74 -3.95 -5.06
CA THR A 339 -1.45 -3.05 -3.94
C THR A 339 -2.55 -2.02 -3.74
N GLY A 340 -3.06 -1.41 -4.82
CA GLY A 340 -3.99 -0.27 -4.72
C GLY A 340 -5.34 -0.41 -5.43
N GLY A 341 -6.02 0.71 -5.59
CA GLY A 341 -7.24 0.84 -6.40
C GLY A 341 -7.00 0.70 -7.91
N ILE A 342 -8.00 1.11 -8.69
CA ILE A 342 -7.79 1.45 -10.10
C ILE A 342 -7.76 2.98 -10.14
N TYR A 343 -6.71 3.54 -10.73
CA TYR A 343 -6.46 4.98 -10.75
C TYR A 343 -6.53 5.54 -12.17
N GLY A 344 -6.54 6.86 -12.31
CA GLY A 344 -6.70 7.57 -13.58
C GLY A 344 -8.11 7.47 -14.13
N CYS A 345 -8.31 7.85 -15.40
CA CYS A 345 -9.64 7.85 -15.99
C CYS A 345 -9.60 7.60 -17.50
N ALA A 346 -10.75 7.39 -18.15
CA ALA A 346 -10.78 7.12 -19.59
C ALA A 346 -10.03 8.22 -20.39
N PRO A 347 -9.13 7.85 -21.32
CA PRO A 347 -9.00 6.55 -21.95
C PRO A 347 -7.96 5.60 -21.31
N THR A 348 -7.37 5.93 -20.16
CA THR A 348 -6.30 5.12 -19.56
C THR A 348 -6.42 5.03 -18.05
N TYR A 349 -6.64 3.81 -17.57
CA TYR A 349 -6.64 3.46 -16.15
C TYR A 349 -5.33 2.78 -15.77
N TYR A 350 -4.97 2.87 -14.49
CA TYR A 350 -3.72 2.35 -13.93
C TYR A 350 -4.01 1.39 -12.79
N ILE A 351 -3.32 0.26 -12.80
CA ILE A 351 -3.48 -0.79 -11.79
C ILE A 351 -2.11 -1.05 -11.16
N PRO A 352 -1.84 -0.59 -9.94
CA PRO A 352 -0.61 -0.86 -9.24
C PRO A 352 -0.59 -2.28 -8.69
N TYR A 353 0.58 -2.91 -8.79
CA TYR A 353 0.82 -4.27 -8.33
C TYR A 353 2.26 -4.43 -7.87
N TYR A 354 2.46 -5.36 -6.94
CA TYR A 354 3.77 -5.71 -6.42
C TYR A 354 4.16 -7.13 -6.83
N ILE A 355 5.43 -7.32 -7.19
CA ILE A 355 6.04 -8.64 -7.33
C ILE A 355 7.35 -8.74 -6.54
N ASP A 356 7.51 -9.80 -5.76
CA ASP A 356 8.69 -10.09 -4.93
C ASP A 356 9.82 -10.83 -5.70
N LYS A 357 9.50 -11.30 -6.91
CA LYS A 357 10.40 -11.99 -7.83
C LYS A 357 10.17 -11.50 -9.26
N LYS A 358 11.27 -11.31 -9.97
CA LYS A 358 11.26 -11.02 -11.40
C LYS A 358 10.50 -12.11 -12.18
N GLY A 359 9.68 -11.71 -13.14
CA GLY A 359 8.93 -12.64 -13.99
C GLY A 359 8.03 -11.95 -14.99
N ASP A 360 7.13 -12.73 -15.59
CA ASP A 360 6.11 -12.22 -16.48
C ASP A 360 4.80 -12.09 -15.75
N VAL A 361 4.06 -11.05 -16.05
CA VAL A 361 2.88 -10.67 -15.30
C VAL A 361 1.68 -10.63 -16.21
N ALA A 362 0.57 -11.19 -15.75
CA ALA A 362 -0.73 -11.06 -16.37
C ALA A 362 -1.76 -10.60 -15.33
N ILE A 363 -2.41 -9.48 -15.56
CA ILE A 363 -3.55 -9.03 -14.76
C ILE A 363 -4.83 -9.44 -15.47
N THR A 364 -5.75 -10.05 -14.73
CA THR A 364 -7.08 -10.40 -15.24
C THR A 364 -8.10 -9.45 -14.67
N LEU A 365 -8.88 -8.86 -15.57
CA LEU A 365 -10.06 -8.07 -15.26
C LEU A 365 -11.28 -8.94 -15.58
N ASP A 366 -11.88 -9.51 -14.54
CA ASP A 366 -13.13 -10.26 -14.63
C ASP A 366 -14.29 -9.25 -14.60
N LEU A 367 -14.93 -9.11 -15.77
CA LEU A 367 -15.92 -8.07 -16.08
C LEU A 367 -17.34 -8.64 -16.19
N ASP A 368 -17.51 -9.96 -16.22
CA ASP A 368 -18.82 -10.61 -16.25
C ASP A 368 -19.18 -11.34 -14.95
N GLY A 369 -18.26 -11.38 -13.98
CA GLY A 369 -18.43 -12.02 -12.67
C GLY A 369 -18.36 -13.55 -12.73
N VAL A 370 -17.98 -14.12 -13.88
CA VAL A 370 -17.80 -15.56 -14.04
C VAL A 370 -16.33 -15.89 -13.71
N PRO A 371 -16.04 -16.72 -12.69
CA PRO A 371 -14.67 -16.96 -12.28
C PRO A 371 -13.77 -17.49 -13.40
N GLY A 372 -12.71 -16.72 -13.68
CA GLY A 372 -11.63 -17.07 -14.60
C GLY A 372 -11.91 -16.69 -16.06
N TYR A 373 -10.86 -16.28 -16.77
CA TYR A 373 -10.95 -15.70 -18.12
C TYR A 373 -11.71 -16.58 -19.14
N GLN A 374 -12.69 -15.99 -19.82
CA GLN A 374 -13.42 -16.64 -20.92
C GLN A 374 -13.01 -16.02 -22.27
N PRO A 375 -12.36 -16.80 -23.17
CA PRO A 375 -11.93 -16.29 -24.47
C PRO A 375 -13.08 -15.71 -25.30
N GLY A 376 -12.93 -14.45 -25.75
CA GLY A 376 -13.93 -13.74 -26.55
C GLY A 376 -15.14 -13.22 -25.74
N GLY A 377 -15.12 -13.36 -24.42
CA GLY A 377 -16.09 -12.80 -23.47
C GLY A 377 -15.79 -11.35 -23.08
N ALA A 378 -16.39 -10.87 -22.00
CA ALA A 378 -16.19 -9.51 -21.51
C ALA A 378 -14.81 -9.30 -20.86
N ASP A 379 -14.22 -10.34 -20.30
CA ASP A 379 -12.96 -10.28 -19.56
C ASP A 379 -11.77 -9.76 -20.35
N ARG A 380 -10.86 -9.09 -19.65
CA ARG A 380 -9.60 -8.60 -20.20
C ARG A 380 -8.40 -9.22 -19.52
N ILE A 381 -7.34 -9.39 -20.31
CA ILE A 381 -6.01 -9.76 -19.80
C ILE A 381 -5.02 -8.70 -20.26
N LEU A 382 -4.42 -8.06 -19.28
CA LEU A 382 -3.31 -7.13 -19.44
C LEU A 382 -2.02 -7.90 -19.12
N GLN A 383 -0.92 -7.59 -19.79
CA GLN A 383 0.29 -8.39 -19.64
C GLN A 383 1.57 -7.60 -19.90
N ALA A 384 2.58 -7.91 -19.10
CA ALA A 384 3.92 -7.37 -19.21
C ALA A 384 4.97 -8.50 -19.11
N TYR A 385 6.11 -8.31 -19.76
CA TYR A 385 7.19 -9.29 -19.83
C TYR A 385 8.44 -8.73 -19.15
N ASP A 386 9.21 -9.59 -18.49
CA ASP A 386 10.48 -9.23 -17.85
C ASP A 386 10.35 -8.17 -16.72
N VAL A 387 9.23 -8.17 -16.00
CA VAL A 387 8.91 -7.18 -14.96
C VAL A 387 9.88 -7.29 -13.77
N PRO A 388 10.49 -6.18 -13.32
CA PRO A 388 11.42 -6.17 -12.18
C PRO A 388 10.71 -6.35 -10.83
N VAL A 389 11.49 -6.70 -9.80
CA VAL A 389 11.00 -6.79 -8.41
C VAL A 389 10.63 -5.39 -7.90
N GLY A 390 9.50 -5.26 -7.22
CA GLY A 390 9.03 -4.00 -6.64
C GLY A 390 7.58 -3.66 -6.98
N ASN A 391 7.21 -2.41 -6.68
CA ASN A 391 5.97 -1.78 -7.14
C ASN A 391 6.06 -1.54 -8.65
N ASN A 392 4.97 -1.81 -9.35
CA ASN A 392 4.84 -1.64 -10.80
C ASN A 392 3.40 -1.23 -11.12
N VAL A 393 3.20 -0.59 -12.26
CA VAL A 393 1.87 -0.14 -12.72
C VAL A 393 1.53 -0.77 -14.06
N MET A 394 0.27 -1.16 -14.26
CA MET A 394 -0.23 -1.68 -15.52
C MET A 394 -1.34 -0.78 -16.08
N ALA A 395 -1.13 -0.27 -17.28
CA ALA A 395 -2.12 0.55 -17.98
C ALA A 395 -3.24 -0.29 -18.64
N TRP A 396 -4.45 0.22 -18.62
CA TRP A 396 -5.63 -0.36 -19.25
C TRP A 396 -6.42 0.70 -20.04
N ASP A 397 -6.85 0.36 -21.24
CA ASP A 397 -7.63 1.24 -22.13
C ASP A 397 -9.10 1.46 -21.73
N GLY A 398 -9.54 0.92 -20.59
CA GLY A 398 -10.93 1.00 -20.14
C GLY A 398 -11.92 0.22 -21.01
N MET A 399 -11.46 -0.56 -21.99
CA MET A 399 -12.32 -1.33 -22.90
C MET A 399 -12.44 -2.77 -22.42
N ASN A 400 -13.61 -3.39 -22.64
CA ASN A 400 -13.84 -4.81 -22.38
C ASN A 400 -13.20 -5.73 -23.43
N GLY A 401 -13.26 -7.05 -23.23
CA GLY A 401 -12.67 -8.07 -24.10
C GLY A 401 -13.54 -8.57 -25.23
N VAL A 402 -14.76 -8.04 -25.40
CA VAL A 402 -15.72 -8.59 -26.35
C VAL A 402 -15.19 -8.46 -27.78
N THR A 403 -14.95 -9.58 -28.44
CA THR A 403 -14.52 -9.61 -29.85
C THR A 403 -15.72 -9.78 -30.79
N PRO A 404 -15.77 -9.10 -31.96
CA PRO A 404 -14.73 -8.29 -32.58
C PRO A 404 -14.73 -6.81 -32.20
N THR A 405 -15.74 -6.33 -31.46
CA THR A 405 -15.92 -4.90 -31.16
C THR A 405 -15.97 -4.68 -29.65
N PRO A 406 -14.81 -4.44 -29.01
CA PRO A 406 -14.72 -4.01 -27.61
C PRO A 406 -15.53 -2.74 -27.36
N GLY A 407 -16.21 -2.68 -26.21
CA GLY A 407 -16.90 -1.48 -25.73
C GLY A 407 -16.28 -0.95 -24.43
N PRO A 408 -16.45 0.35 -24.12
CA PRO A 408 -15.94 0.95 -22.88
C PRO A 408 -16.67 0.37 -21.66
N VAL A 409 -15.95 0.20 -20.56
CA VAL A 409 -16.50 -0.14 -19.25
C VAL A 409 -16.90 1.17 -18.56
N PRO A 410 -18.16 1.30 -18.05
CA PRO A 410 -18.60 2.51 -17.36
C PRO A 410 -17.79 2.80 -16.08
N ALA A 411 -17.69 4.07 -15.70
CA ALA A 411 -17.21 4.47 -14.38
C ALA A 411 -18.09 3.86 -13.26
N SER A 412 -17.52 3.73 -12.05
CA SER A 412 -18.10 3.09 -10.87
C SER A 412 -18.43 1.59 -11.04
N PHE A 413 -18.02 0.98 -12.15
CA PHE A 413 -18.16 -0.45 -12.36
C PHE A 413 -17.21 -1.22 -11.44
N SER A 414 -17.71 -2.22 -10.72
CA SER A 414 -16.87 -3.09 -9.89
C SER A 414 -16.28 -4.22 -10.72
N VAL A 415 -14.95 -4.30 -10.75
CA VAL A 415 -14.18 -5.31 -11.48
C VAL A 415 -13.40 -6.19 -10.51
N SER A 416 -13.42 -7.51 -10.75
CA SER A 416 -12.57 -8.44 -9.99
C SER A 416 -11.19 -8.53 -10.64
N VAL A 417 -10.16 -8.16 -9.88
CA VAL A 417 -8.77 -8.03 -10.35
C VAL A 417 -7.88 -9.05 -9.64
N SER A 418 -7.01 -9.70 -10.40
CA SER A 418 -5.97 -10.59 -9.89
C SER A 418 -4.71 -10.50 -10.74
N VAL A 419 -3.55 -10.64 -10.11
CA VAL A 419 -2.26 -10.65 -10.79
C VAL A 419 -1.63 -12.04 -10.75
N LEU A 420 -1.27 -12.56 -11.92
CA LEU A 420 -0.56 -13.81 -12.13
C LEU A 420 0.90 -13.51 -12.45
N LEU A 421 1.81 -14.02 -11.61
CA LEU A 421 3.25 -14.03 -11.83
C LEU A 421 3.69 -15.38 -12.40
N LEU A 422 4.38 -15.35 -13.54
CA LEU A 422 4.93 -16.50 -14.25
C LEU A 422 6.46 -16.43 -14.23
N GLN A 423 7.10 -17.52 -13.82
CA GLN A 423 8.56 -17.57 -13.67
C GLN A 423 9.13 -18.85 -14.28
N GLY A 424 10.46 -18.93 -14.39
CA GLY A 424 11.13 -20.03 -15.08
C GLY A 424 10.71 -20.11 -16.53
N ARG A 425 10.68 -18.97 -17.25
CA ARG A 425 10.37 -18.94 -18.68
C ARG A 425 11.41 -19.77 -19.44
N VAL A 426 10.93 -20.70 -20.26
CA VAL A 426 11.73 -21.59 -21.09
C VAL A 426 11.23 -21.55 -22.51
N ASN A 427 12.08 -21.14 -23.42
CA ASN A 427 11.94 -21.36 -24.86
C ASN A 427 12.62 -22.67 -25.24
N VAL A 428 12.15 -23.33 -26.31
CA VAL A 428 12.71 -24.57 -26.85
C VAL A 428 13.05 -24.40 -28.33
N PRO A 429 14.09 -23.60 -28.69
CA PRO A 429 14.57 -23.54 -30.06
C PRO A 429 15.15 -24.86 -30.54
N MET A 430 14.76 -25.28 -31.74
CA MET A 430 15.31 -26.46 -32.41
C MET A 430 15.74 -26.10 -33.83
N ILE A 431 16.98 -26.47 -34.16
CA ILE A 431 17.56 -26.36 -35.50
C ILE A 431 17.45 -27.71 -36.19
N ASP A 432 17.08 -27.70 -37.47
CA ASP A 432 17.03 -28.89 -38.33
C ASP A 432 16.02 -29.95 -37.87
N ALA A 433 14.92 -29.51 -37.24
CA ALA A 433 13.85 -30.42 -36.83
C ALA A 433 12.93 -30.76 -38.03
N GLU A 434 13.13 -31.93 -38.63
CA GLU A 434 12.36 -32.42 -39.80
C GLU A 434 10.87 -32.69 -39.51
N LEU A 435 10.52 -33.80 -38.85
CA LEU A 435 9.11 -34.21 -38.66
C LEU A 435 8.72 -34.29 -37.19
N ASN A 436 7.54 -33.77 -36.81
CA ASN A 436 7.02 -33.84 -35.43
C ASN A 436 5.51 -34.16 -35.38
N THR A 437 5.14 -35.31 -35.96
CA THR A 437 3.73 -35.67 -36.21
C THR A 437 2.87 -35.91 -34.96
N ASN A 438 3.45 -35.97 -33.75
CA ASN A 438 2.67 -36.13 -32.52
C ASN A 438 2.94 -35.02 -31.49
N GLY A 439 3.73 -34.01 -31.84
CA GLY A 439 4.10 -32.92 -30.96
C GLY A 439 4.93 -33.31 -29.73
N PHE A 440 5.03 -32.38 -28.78
CA PHE A 440 5.67 -32.59 -27.49
C PHE A 440 4.90 -31.88 -26.37
N SER A 441 5.24 -32.18 -25.13
CA SER A 441 4.66 -31.50 -23.96
C SER A 441 5.71 -31.14 -22.94
N ALA A 442 5.47 -30.11 -22.14
CA ALA A 442 6.34 -29.75 -21.03
C ALA A 442 5.65 -30.04 -19.69
N THR A 443 6.38 -30.52 -18.71
CA THR A 443 5.88 -30.76 -17.34
C THR A 443 6.81 -30.05 -16.36
N ALA A 444 6.23 -29.21 -15.50
CA ALA A 444 6.99 -28.60 -14.42
C ALA A 444 7.28 -29.65 -13.34
N ILE A 445 8.56 -29.88 -13.06
CA ILE A 445 9.04 -30.81 -12.01
C ILE A 445 9.07 -30.10 -10.67
N PHE A 446 9.53 -28.85 -10.69
CA PHE A 446 9.56 -28.01 -9.52
C PHE A 446 9.28 -26.54 -9.90
N PRO A 447 8.23 -25.92 -9.34
CA PRO A 447 7.13 -26.56 -8.60
C PRO A 447 6.35 -27.54 -9.50
N ALA A 448 5.64 -28.50 -8.89
CA ALA A 448 4.86 -29.47 -9.66
C ALA A 448 3.54 -28.85 -10.12
N LEU A 449 3.49 -28.35 -11.37
CA LEU A 449 2.31 -27.71 -11.97
C LEU A 449 1.53 -28.61 -12.95
N GLY A 450 1.98 -29.86 -13.15
CA GLY A 450 1.37 -30.79 -14.11
C GLY A 450 1.89 -30.63 -15.54
N ASN A 451 1.30 -31.39 -16.47
CA ASN A 451 1.72 -31.44 -17.87
C ASN A 451 0.96 -30.44 -18.73
N ARG A 452 1.69 -29.71 -19.57
CA ARG A 452 1.21 -28.70 -20.50
C ARG A 452 1.51 -29.16 -21.93
N PRO A 453 0.51 -29.49 -22.75
CA PRO A 453 0.75 -29.77 -24.17
C PRO A 453 1.29 -28.51 -24.85
N LEU A 454 2.37 -28.67 -25.63
CA LEU A 454 2.96 -27.61 -26.44
C LEU A 454 2.68 -27.96 -27.90
N PHE A 455 2.04 -27.05 -28.64
CA PHE A 455 1.57 -27.37 -29.98
C PHE A 455 2.61 -27.00 -31.03
N TRP A 456 3.33 -28.03 -31.45
CA TRP A 456 3.88 -28.21 -32.78
C TRP A 456 3.34 -29.54 -33.29
N ASP A 457 2.22 -29.52 -34.00
CA ASP A 457 1.53 -30.71 -34.51
C ASP A 457 1.30 -30.57 -36.02
N ASP A 458 1.80 -31.54 -36.79
CA ASP A 458 1.76 -31.59 -38.26
C ASP A 458 0.56 -32.41 -38.82
N THR A 459 -0.41 -32.84 -37.99
CA THR A 459 -1.47 -33.80 -38.38
C THR A 459 -2.79 -33.19 -38.87
N GLY A 460 -2.83 -31.88 -39.16
CA GLY A 460 -4.02 -31.04 -39.09
C GLY A 460 -5.36 -31.54 -39.64
N THR A 461 -6.44 -31.23 -38.90
CA THR A 461 -7.80 -31.06 -39.45
C THR A 461 -8.59 -29.88 -38.81
N GLY A 462 -7.94 -28.86 -38.23
CA GLY A 462 -8.73 -27.75 -37.67
C GLY A 462 -8.09 -26.45 -37.16
N SER A 463 -6.76 -26.31 -37.10
CA SER A 463 -6.09 -25.01 -36.75
C SER A 463 -4.55 -25.10 -36.67
N GLY A 464 -3.97 -26.30 -36.67
CA GLY A 464 -2.55 -26.54 -36.94
C GLY A 464 -2.27 -26.79 -38.43
N LEU A 465 -0.98 -26.82 -38.76
CA LEU A 465 -0.41 -27.10 -40.09
C LEU A 465 -1.22 -28.16 -40.85
N ALA A 466 -1.45 -27.96 -42.16
CA ALA A 466 -2.28 -28.84 -42.97
C ALA A 466 -1.89 -30.32 -42.83
N ALA A 467 -2.87 -31.23 -42.89
CA ALA A 467 -2.68 -32.68 -42.74
C ALA A 467 -1.43 -33.21 -43.44
N PHE A 468 -0.57 -33.88 -42.65
CA PHE A 468 0.44 -34.85 -43.09
C PHE A 468 -0.06 -35.68 -44.28
N GLY A 469 0.65 -35.63 -45.41
CA GLY A 469 0.34 -36.43 -46.60
C GLY A 469 -0.68 -35.87 -47.61
N SER A 470 -1.01 -34.57 -47.56
CA SER A 470 -1.83 -33.93 -48.61
C SER A 470 -1.05 -33.46 -49.86
N ALA A 471 0.27 -33.66 -49.90
CA ALA A 471 1.15 -33.21 -50.98
C ALA A 471 1.39 -34.28 -52.07
N GLY A 472 1.06 -33.96 -53.32
CA GLY A 472 1.24 -34.83 -54.48
C GLY A 472 2.66 -34.89 -55.05
N ASN A 473 3.65 -34.19 -54.45
CA ASN A 473 5.09 -34.24 -54.77
C ASN A 473 5.92 -33.42 -53.75
N ASN A 474 7.26 -33.51 -53.84
CA ASN A 474 8.27 -32.87 -52.98
C ASN A 474 8.20 -31.33 -52.87
N ASN A 475 7.26 -30.66 -53.55
CA ASN A 475 7.20 -29.19 -53.65
C ASN A 475 5.96 -28.58 -52.96
N SER A 476 5.14 -29.37 -52.25
CA SER A 476 3.76 -28.97 -51.88
C SER A 476 3.39 -29.04 -50.39
N ASN A 477 4.34 -28.94 -49.44
CA ASN A 477 3.96 -28.81 -48.02
C ASN A 477 3.74 -27.34 -47.66
N LEU A 478 2.51 -26.98 -47.27
CA LEU A 478 2.16 -25.63 -46.82
C LEU A 478 2.25 -25.54 -45.29
N THR A 479 3.06 -24.61 -44.78
CA THR A 479 2.94 -24.18 -43.39
C THR A 479 1.91 -23.08 -43.28
N THR A 480 0.80 -23.32 -42.58
CA THR A 480 -0.12 -22.26 -42.18
C THR A 480 0.56 -21.39 -41.11
N GLY A 481 0.22 -20.09 -41.09
CA GLY A 481 0.63 -19.22 -39.99
C GLY A 481 0.08 -19.79 -38.70
N GLY A 482 0.96 -20.18 -37.78
CA GLY A 482 0.52 -20.77 -36.52
C GLY A 482 -0.22 -19.73 -35.68
N VAL A 483 -1.11 -20.24 -34.82
CA VAL A 483 -1.95 -19.41 -33.96
C VAL A 483 -1.04 -18.64 -33.00
N LYS A 484 -1.32 -17.35 -32.84
CA LYS A 484 -0.67 -16.48 -31.86
C LYS A 484 -1.64 -16.32 -30.69
N THR A 485 -1.53 -17.12 -29.65
CA THR A 485 -2.15 -16.78 -28.35
C THR A 485 -1.06 -16.25 -27.44
N LEU A 486 -0.85 -14.92 -27.47
CA LEU A 486 0.01 -14.22 -26.51
C LEU A 486 -0.58 -14.20 -25.09
N ASN A 487 -1.74 -14.81 -24.86
CA ASN A 487 -2.47 -14.75 -23.61
C ASN A 487 -1.80 -15.67 -22.56
N LEU A 488 -1.14 -15.03 -21.60
CA LEU A 488 -0.42 -15.68 -20.50
C LEU A 488 -1.31 -16.54 -19.57
N LYS A 489 -2.63 -16.30 -19.52
CA LYS A 489 -3.59 -17.00 -18.64
C LYS A 489 -4.38 -18.11 -19.34
N SER A 490 -4.16 -18.36 -20.63
CA SER A 490 -4.89 -19.40 -21.39
C SER A 490 -4.58 -20.86 -21.00
N GLY A 491 -3.80 -21.10 -19.94
CA GLY A 491 -3.95 -22.20 -18.97
C GLY A 491 -3.72 -23.65 -19.39
N ILE A 492 -3.90 -24.04 -20.65
CA ILE A 492 -3.95 -25.46 -21.05
C ILE A 492 -3.21 -25.75 -22.36
N LEU A 493 -2.90 -24.73 -23.15
CA LEU A 493 -2.02 -24.85 -24.32
C LEU A 493 -0.82 -23.96 -23.99
N GLY A 494 0.40 -24.49 -24.04
CA GLY A 494 1.51 -23.56 -24.25
C GLY A 494 1.25 -22.79 -25.55
N PRO A 495 1.85 -21.60 -25.71
CA PRO A 495 1.77 -20.81 -26.94
C PRO A 495 1.91 -21.71 -28.18
N THR A 496 0.96 -21.52 -29.09
CA THR A 496 0.98 -22.13 -30.42
C THR A 496 2.16 -21.55 -31.19
N HIS A 497 2.88 -22.41 -31.91
CA HIS A 497 4.04 -22.05 -32.73
C HIS A 497 3.78 -20.78 -33.57
N ALA A 498 4.61 -19.74 -33.47
CA ALA A 498 4.41 -18.45 -34.13
C ALA A 498 5.54 -18.10 -35.11
N TRP A 499 5.21 -17.63 -36.31
CA TRP A 499 6.16 -17.24 -37.37
C TRP A 499 6.35 -15.72 -37.43
N ASP A 500 7.56 -15.25 -37.74
CA ASP A 500 7.90 -13.81 -37.81
C ASP A 500 7.61 -13.11 -39.15
N GLY A 501 6.89 -13.77 -40.08
CA GLY A 501 6.60 -13.24 -41.42
C GLY A 501 5.11 -12.92 -41.65
N SER A 502 4.82 -11.81 -42.35
CA SER A 502 3.45 -11.35 -42.71
C SER A 502 2.72 -12.25 -43.72
N ASN A 503 3.44 -13.18 -44.33
CA ASN A 503 2.94 -14.20 -45.24
C ASN A 503 3.98 -15.34 -45.18
N PRO A 504 3.67 -16.56 -44.72
CA PRO A 504 4.64 -17.67 -44.67
C PRO A 504 4.99 -18.20 -46.09
N THR A 505 5.00 -17.35 -47.12
CA THR A 505 5.00 -17.67 -48.56
C THR A 505 6.31 -18.24 -49.11
N LEU A 506 7.14 -18.87 -48.28
CA LEU A 506 8.00 -19.92 -48.81
C LEU A 506 7.16 -21.19 -48.92
N ALA A 507 6.58 -21.43 -50.10
CA ALA A 507 6.16 -22.76 -50.50
C ALA A 507 7.42 -23.65 -50.47
N THR A 508 7.65 -24.33 -49.34
CA THR A 508 8.81 -25.18 -49.09
C THR A 508 8.43 -26.30 -48.10
N PRO A 509 8.97 -27.53 -48.23
CA PRO A 509 10.29 -27.84 -48.73
C PRO A 509 10.38 -27.64 -50.23
N ALA A 510 11.28 -26.76 -50.65
CA ALA A 510 11.73 -26.75 -52.02
C ALA A 510 13.24 -26.81 -51.89
N PRO A 511 13.86 -27.93 -52.24
CA PRO A 511 15.30 -27.92 -52.46
C PRO A 511 15.59 -26.83 -53.50
N LEU A 512 16.63 -26.01 -53.27
CA LEU A 512 17.08 -24.94 -54.20
C LEU A 512 17.27 -25.45 -55.65
N THR A 513 17.45 -26.77 -55.81
CA THR A 513 17.65 -27.50 -57.05
C THR A 513 17.02 -28.90 -56.98
N ALA A 514 16.52 -29.41 -58.11
CA ALA A 514 15.94 -30.76 -58.18
C ALA A 514 16.93 -31.83 -57.66
N GLY A 515 16.50 -32.66 -56.71
CA GLY A 515 17.25 -33.80 -56.18
C GLY A 515 17.95 -33.63 -54.83
N GLN A 516 17.73 -32.54 -54.09
CA GLN A 516 18.26 -32.39 -52.72
C GLN A 516 17.30 -32.92 -51.62
N GLY A 517 16.07 -33.29 -51.97
CA GLY A 517 15.14 -34.02 -51.11
C GLY A 517 14.79 -35.39 -51.70
N SER A 518 14.22 -36.29 -50.90
CA SER A 518 13.93 -37.66 -51.34
C SER A 518 12.62 -37.78 -52.15
N ASN A 519 12.67 -38.53 -53.27
CA ASN A 519 11.53 -38.73 -54.19
C ASN A 519 10.66 -39.95 -53.87
N THR A 520 10.90 -40.66 -52.77
CA THR A 520 10.14 -41.86 -52.40
C THR A 520 8.91 -41.51 -51.57
N ILE A 521 7.75 -42.11 -51.89
CA ILE A 521 6.42 -41.90 -51.26
C ILE A 521 6.42 -41.93 -49.72
N ASN A 522 7.41 -42.57 -49.09
CA ASN A 522 7.52 -42.70 -47.63
C ASN A 522 8.44 -41.65 -46.97
N THR A 523 9.06 -40.77 -47.76
CA THR A 523 10.13 -39.82 -47.37
C THR A 523 10.01 -38.48 -48.11
N LEU A 524 8.84 -38.16 -48.69
CA LEU A 524 8.62 -36.94 -49.50
C LEU A 524 8.78 -35.61 -48.71
N GLU A 525 9.11 -35.69 -47.44
CA GLU A 525 9.01 -34.62 -46.44
C GLU A 525 10.29 -34.49 -45.59
N ASP A 526 11.44 -35.00 -46.09
CA ASP A 526 12.75 -34.99 -45.43
C ASP A 526 13.55 -33.67 -45.56
N ASP A 527 12.84 -32.58 -45.86
CA ASP A 527 13.44 -31.26 -46.11
C ASP A 527 12.70 -30.13 -45.37
N TYR A 528 11.92 -30.48 -44.33
CA TYR A 528 11.21 -29.50 -43.50
C TYR A 528 12.15 -28.79 -42.51
N GLY A 529 13.18 -29.48 -42.03
CA GLY A 529 14.12 -29.02 -41.00
C GLY A 529 15.28 -28.19 -41.56
N ASN A 530 15.80 -28.57 -42.73
CA ASN A 530 17.00 -28.00 -43.33
C ASN A 530 17.05 -26.46 -43.32
N GLY A 531 15.94 -25.75 -43.52
CA GLY A 531 15.91 -24.28 -43.62
C GLY A 531 15.41 -23.51 -42.41
N ARG A 532 15.05 -24.15 -41.28
CA ARG A 532 14.18 -23.53 -40.26
C ARG A 532 14.70 -23.70 -38.84
N ILE A 533 14.47 -22.68 -38.01
CA ILE A 533 14.59 -22.75 -36.57
C ILE A 533 13.20 -22.57 -36.00
N ILE A 534 12.78 -23.53 -35.21
CA ILE A 534 11.44 -23.52 -34.67
C ILE A 534 11.52 -23.38 -33.17
N ASN A 535 10.62 -22.57 -32.62
CA ASN A 535 10.55 -22.28 -31.21
C ASN A 535 9.12 -22.39 -30.68
N THR A 536 9.03 -22.80 -29.42
CA THR A 536 7.87 -22.67 -28.54
C THR A 536 8.38 -22.30 -27.16
N TRP A 537 7.49 -21.92 -26.24
CA TRP A 537 7.90 -21.56 -24.89
C TRP A 537 6.85 -21.94 -23.84
N PHE A 538 7.27 -21.95 -22.58
CA PHE A 538 6.43 -22.25 -21.42
C PHE A 538 7.05 -21.69 -20.13
N TYR A 539 6.36 -21.82 -19.01
CA TYR A 539 6.83 -21.41 -17.68
C TYR A 539 6.99 -22.58 -16.73
N GLY A 540 8.03 -22.53 -15.89
CA GLY A 540 8.32 -23.50 -14.84
C GLY A 540 7.56 -23.26 -13.54
N ALA A 541 7.14 -22.03 -13.26
CA ALA A 541 6.38 -21.67 -12.06
C ALA A 541 5.25 -20.68 -12.37
N GLN A 542 4.23 -20.68 -11.51
CA GLN A 542 3.14 -19.71 -11.53
C GLN A 542 2.68 -19.45 -10.10
N SER A 543 2.33 -18.21 -9.80
CA SER A 543 1.74 -17.76 -8.54
C SER A 543 0.72 -16.68 -8.84
N GLU A 544 -0.45 -16.74 -8.21
CA GLU A 544 -1.53 -15.77 -8.43
C GLU A 544 -1.91 -15.13 -7.10
N SER A 545 -2.19 -13.83 -7.12
CA SER A 545 -2.63 -13.08 -5.94
C SER A 545 -4.02 -13.52 -5.50
N ALA A 546 -4.42 -13.08 -4.30
CA ALA A 546 -5.84 -13.03 -3.98
C ALA A 546 -6.57 -12.11 -4.97
N VAL A 547 -7.85 -12.42 -5.23
CA VAL A 547 -8.73 -11.56 -6.04
C VAL A 547 -9.15 -10.37 -5.19
N ARG A 548 -9.07 -9.16 -5.73
CA ARG A 548 -9.64 -7.94 -5.15
C ARG A 548 -10.78 -7.44 -6.02
N VAL A 549 -11.83 -6.90 -5.40
CA VAL A 549 -12.92 -6.23 -6.12
C VAL A 549 -12.64 -4.73 -6.03
N LEU A 550 -12.39 -4.10 -7.18
CA LEU A 550 -12.03 -2.69 -7.29
C LEU A 550 -13.09 -1.94 -8.09
N SER A 551 -13.30 -0.67 -7.77
CA SER A 551 -14.19 0.21 -8.54
C SER A 551 -13.39 0.96 -9.60
N LEU A 552 -13.97 1.17 -10.78
CA LEU A 552 -13.41 2.11 -11.76
C LEU A 552 -13.72 3.56 -11.33
N PRO A 553 -12.72 4.43 -11.22
CA PRO A 553 -12.93 5.85 -10.93
C PRO A 553 -13.56 6.62 -12.11
N GLY A 554 -14.11 7.80 -11.82
CA GLY A 554 -14.59 8.79 -12.80
C GLY A 554 -13.45 9.66 -13.36
N CYS A 555 -13.77 10.57 -14.28
CA CYS A 555 -12.84 11.63 -14.73
C CYS A 555 -13.09 12.99 -14.06
N ASP A 556 -14.03 12.99 -13.13
CA ASP A 556 -14.68 14.11 -12.46
C ASP A 556 -14.98 13.56 -11.07
N ASN A 557 -14.13 13.90 -10.09
CA ASN A 557 -14.09 13.28 -8.76
C ASN A 557 -15.25 13.78 -7.90
N ASP A 558 -15.51 15.08 -7.94
CA ASP A 558 -16.59 15.73 -7.20
C ASP A 558 -17.96 15.76 -7.90
N LEU A 559 -18.00 15.39 -9.19
CA LEU A 559 -19.20 15.31 -10.02
C LEU A 559 -19.80 16.67 -10.38
N ASP A 560 -18.98 17.72 -10.47
CA ASP A 560 -19.43 19.06 -10.83
C ASP A 560 -19.56 19.32 -12.35
N GLY A 561 -19.00 18.41 -13.17
CA GLY A 561 -18.99 18.47 -14.63
C GLY A 561 -17.72 19.06 -15.25
N ILE A 562 -16.71 19.38 -14.45
CA ILE A 562 -15.34 19.72 -14.83
C ILE A 562 -14.50 18.45 -14.62
N ASN A 563 -13.52 18.22 -15.51
CA ASN A 563 -12.65 17.06 -15.35
C ASN A 563 -11.47 17.44 -14.47
N ASN A 564 -10.96 16.49 -13.69
CA ASN A 564 -9.94 16.77 -12.67
C ASN A 564 -8.70 17.51 -13.22
N ASN A 565 -8.28 17.20 -14.45
CA ASN A 565 -7.13 17.87 -15.07
C ASN A 565 -7.35 19.34 -15.49
N LEU A 566 -8.57 19.85 -15.34
CA LEU A 566 -8.99 21.22 -15.61
C LEU A 566 -9.67 21.86 -14.39
N ASP A 567 -9.91 21.08 -13.34
CA ASP A 567 -10.39 21.55 -12.06
C ASP A 567 -9.24 22.24 -11.30
N LEU A 568 -9.57 23.10 -10.35
CA LEU A 568 -8.62 23.71 -9.43
C LEU A 568 -8.85 23.28 -7.97
N ASP A 569 -9.94 22.57 -7.71
CA ASP A 569 -10.48 22.15 -6.42
C ASP A 569 -11.21 20.82 -6.67
N ASP A 570 -10.43 19.75 -6.87
CA ASP A 570 -10.84 18.46 -7.42
C ASP A 570 -11.85 17.67 -6.55
N ASP A 571 -12.05 18.08 -5.30
CA ASP A 571 -13.02 17.49 -4.39
C ASP A 571 -14.12 18.46 -3.93
N ASN A 572 -14.05 19.74 -4.34
CA ASN A 572 -15.03 20.79 -4.09
C ASN A 572 -15.27 21.09 -2.60
N ASP A 573 -14.23 20.93 -1.79
CA ASP A 573 -14.21 21.28 -0.37
C ASP A 573 -13.88 22.78 -0.14
N GLY A 574 -13.41 23.48 -1.19
CA GLY A 574 -13.08 24.90 -1.18
C GLY A 574 -11.59 25.20 -1.05
N ILE A 575 -10.74 24.23 -0.74
CA ILE A 575 -9.28 24.34 -0.73
C ILE A 575 -8.76 23.97 -2.13
N LEU A 576 -7.80 24.71 -2.67
CA LEU A 576 -7.30 24.43 -4.03
C LEU A 576 -6.29 23.27 -4.02
N ASP A 577 -6.24 22.46 -5.09
CA ASP A 577 -5.27 21.36 -5.23
C ASP A 577 -3.82 21.83 -4.99
N THR A 578 -3.49 23.04 -5.46
CA THR A 578 -2.15 23.62 -5.31
C THR A 578 -1.80 24.02 -3.87
N VAL A 579 -2.82 24.31 -3.06
CA VAL A 579 -2.74 24.64 -1.65
C VAL A 579 -2.60 23.35 -0.84
N GLU A 580 -3.43 22.35 -1.12
CA GLU A 580 -3.40 21.03 -0.47
C GLU A 580 -2.08 20.28 -0.67
N ASN A 581 -1.54 20.32 -1.88
CA ASN A 581 -0.27 19.68 -2.20
C ASN A 581 0.96 20.44 -1.64
N ASN A 582 0.79 21.53 -0.90
CA ASN A 582 1.85 22.30 -0.22
C ASN A 582 3.07 22.63 -1.12
N GLY A 583 2.80 22.99 -2.38
CA GLY A 583 3.83 23.33 -3.37
C GLY A 583 4.64 22.15 -3.92
N LEU A 584 4.19 20.90 -3.70
CA LEU A 584 4.68 19.74 -4.43
C LEU A 584 4.37 19.87 -5.92
N THR A 585 5.07 19.06 -6.73
CA THR A 585 4.75 18.94 -8.15
C THR A 585 3.37 18.33 -8.33
N ASP A 586 2.63 18.80 -9.34
CA ASP A 586 1.33 18.27 -9.75
C ASP A 586 1.30 16.72 -9.74
N PRO A 587 0.49 16.09 -8.86
CA PRO A 587 0.40 14.64 -8.76
C PRO A 587 -0.16 14.01 -10.04
N LEU A 588 -1.06 14.68 -10.75
CA LEU A 588 -1.65 14.22 -12.01
C LEU A 588 -0.71 14.41 -13.21
N GLY A 589 0.40 15.12 -13.02
CA GLY A 589 1.47 15.24 -14.00
C GLY A 589 2.23 13.94 -14.25
N ASP A 590 3.06 13.94 -15.29
CA ASP A 590 3.92 12.82 -15.69
C ASP A 590 5.36 13.32 -15.82
N HIS A 591 6.19 13.04 -14.81
CA HIS A 591 7.53 13.61 -14.69
C HIS A 591 8.53 13.05 -15.70
N ASP A 592 8.44 11.77 -16.06
CA ASP A 592 9.42 11.09 -16.92
C ASP A 592 8.89 10.75 -18.33
N ALA A 593 7.64 11.13 -18.61
CA ALA A 593 6.94 10.98 -19.88
C ALA A 593 6.67 9.51 -20.28
N ASP A 594 6.58 8.60 -19.30
CA ASP A 594 6.21 7.20 -19.53
C ASP A 594 4.69 6.95 -19.53
N GLY A 595 3.92 7.98 -19.19
CA GLY A 595 2.47 8.00 -19.17
C GLY A 595 1.85 7.62 -17.82
N VAL A 596 2.62 7.39 -16.75
CA VAL A 596 2.11 7.12 -15.40
C VAL A 596 2.09 8.42 -14.57
N PRO A 597 0.97 8.78 -13.91
CA PRO A 597 0.90 9.93 -13.03
C PRO A 597 1.87 9.85 -11.83
N ASN A 598 2.43 10.99 -11.43
CA ASN A 598 3.47 11.08 -10.40
C ASN A 598 3.10 10.43 -9.06
N TYR A 599 1.84 10.56 -8.62
CA TYR A 599 1.40 10.02 -7.32
C TYR A 599 1.33 8.48 -7.26
N ILE A 600 1.35 7.79 -8.39
CA ILE A 600 1.35 6.32 -8.48
C ILE A 600 2.55 5.78 -9.25
N ASP A 601 3.49 6.63 -9.65
CA ASP A 601 4.68 6.24 -10.41
C ASP A 601 5.82 5.82 -9.46
N PRO A 602 6.18 4.52 -9.40
CA PRO A 602 7.28 4.06 -8.56
C PRO A 602 8.66 4.56 -9.03
N GLN A 603 8.76 5.12 -10.24
CA GLN A 603 9.97 5.75 -10.78
C GLN A 603 10.08 7.24 -10.41
N PHE A 604 9.01 7.83 -9.86
CA PHE A 604 8.98 9.24 -9.48
C PHE A 604 10.03 9.54 -8.39
N PRO A 605 10.86 10.59 -8.55
CA PRO A 605 11.90 10.90 -7.58
C PRO A 605 11.34 11.17 -6.18
N GLY A 606 11.76 10.35 -5.23
CA GLY A 606 11.36 10.47 -3.83
C GLY A 606 10.05 9.77 -3.48
N PHE A 607 9.50 8.91 -4.36
CA PHE A 607 8.31 8.11 -4.09
C PHE A 607 8.42 7.34 -2.76
N VAL A 608 7.43 7.51 -1.89
CA VAL A 608 7.31 6.82 -0.59
C VAL A 608 5.95 6.15 -0.52
N ASP A 609 5.90 4.85 -0.26
CA ASP A 609 4.65 4.08 -0.09
C ASP A 609 4.84 3.20 1.15
N THR A 610 4.41 3.70 2.32
CA THR A 610 4.69 3.02 3.60
C THR A 610 3.64 1.97 3.95
N ASN A 611 2.39 2.17 3.51
CA ASN A 611 1.26 1.28 3.79
C ASN A 611 1.07 0.19 2.69
N PHE A 612 1.83 0.26 1.59
CA PHE A 612 1.79 -0.66 0.44
C PHE A 612 0.47 -0.63 -0.35
N ASP A 613 -0.18 0.52 -0.46
CA ASP A 613 -1.33 0.73 -1.34
C ASP A 613 -0.94 1.18 -2.75
N GLY A 614 0.32 1.56 -2.97
CA GLY A 614 0.83 1.99 -4.28
C GLY A 614 0.54 3.45 -4.62
N VAL A 615 0.08 4.25 -3.66
CA VAL A 615 0.03 5.71 -3.71
C VAL A 615 1.24 6.27 -2.96
N ASP A 616 1.74 7.43 -3.39
CA ASP A 616 2.86 8.12 -2.74
C ASP A 616 2.34 8.87 -1.50
N ASP A 617 2.75 8.44 -0.30
CA ASP A 617 2.44 9.00 1.03
C ASP A 617 2.67 10.53 1.16
N ARG A 618 3.31 11.16 0.17
CA ARG A 618 3.50 12.63 0.13
C ARG A 618 2.27 13.36 -0.39
N TYR A 619 1.42 12.68 -1.14
CA TYR A 619 0.16 13.18 -1.67
C TYR A 619 -1.05 12.56 -0.98
N ASP A 620 -0.84 11.61 -0.06
CA ASP A 620 -1.89 10.87 0.67
C ASP A 620 -1.48 10.87 2.16
N LEU A 621 -2.04 11.85 2.89
CA LEU A 621 -1.60 12.19 4.24
C LEU A 621 -2.06 11.17 5.28
N ASP A 622 -3.31 10.71 5.21
CA ASP A 622 -3.91 9.74 6.12
C ASP A 622 -3.65 8.27 5.72
N LYS A 623 -3.21 8.05 4.47
CA LYS A 623 -2.81 6.77 3.88
C LYS A 623 -3.97 5.84 3.63
N ASP A 624 -5.09 6.37 3.17
CA ASP A 624 -6.27 5.59 2.78
C ASP A 624 -6.28 5.18 1.29
N GLY A 625 -5.34 5.72 0.49
CA GLY A 625 -5.17 5.49 -0.93
C GLY A 625 -5.89 6.48 -1.83
N ILE A 626 -6.46 7.54 -1.27
CA ILE A 626 -6.98 8.75 -1.93
C ILE A 626 -5.93 9.85 -1.70
N ILE A 627 -5.64 10.64 -2.73
CA ILE A 627 -4.71 11.76 -2.57
C ILE A 627 -5.46 12.96 -1.98
N ASN A 628 -4.77 13.83 -1.24
CA ASN A 628 -5.36 14.97 -0.52
C ASN A 628 -6.34 15.77 -1.41
N GLN A 629 -5.95 16.17 -2.63
CA GLN A 629 -6.83 16.90 -3.55
C GLN A 629 -8.10 16.16 -4.01
N PHE A 630 -8.21 14.86 -3.73
CA PHE A 630 -9.41 14.06 -3.99
C PHE A 630 -10.16 13.70 -2.71
N ASP A 631 -9.63 14.07 -1.55
CA ASP A 631 -10.07 13.62 -0.24
C ASP A 631 -10.56 14.77 0.63
N THR A 632 -11.86 14.73 0.91
CA THR A 632 -12.56 15.76 1.68
C THR A 632 -12.32 15.70 3.21
N ASP A 633 -11.45 14.81 3.68
CA ASP A 633 -11.02 14.57 5.08
C ASP A 633 -9.56 14.09 5.03
N ALA A 634 -8.67 14.93 4.48
CA ALA A 634 -7.34 14.54 4.02
C ALA A 634 -6.41 14.06 5.15
N ASP A 635 -6.67 14.44 6.40
CA ASP A 635 -5.93 13.96 7.56
C ASP A 635 -6.61 12.80 8.31
N GLY A 636 -7.82 12.42 7.88
CA GLY A 636 -8.58 11.25 8.34
C GLY A 636 -9.06 11.36 9.78
N ASP A 637 -9.24 12.57 10.30
CA ASP A 637 -9.65 12.80 11.67
C ASP A 637 -11.17 12.78 11.88
N GLY A 638 -11.93 12.80 10.77
CA GLY A 638 -13.39 12.70 10.75
C GLY A 638 -14.11 14.05 10.71
N CYS A 639 -13.37 15.16 10.61
CA CYS A 639 -13.89 16.45 10.17
C CYS A 639 -13.62 16.65 8.68
N ALA A 640 -14.40 17.51 8.02
CA ALA A 640 -14.20 17.75 6.60
C ALA A 640 -13.25 18.94 6.41
N ASP A 641 -12.33 18.83 5.48
CA ASP A 641 -11.36 19.86 5.13
C ASP A 641 -12.03 21.22 4.86
N ALA A 642 -13.20 21.19 4.22
CA ALA A 642 -14.04 22.36 3.98
C ALA A 642 -14.34 23.20 5.25
N ILE A 643 -14.48 22.57 6.42
CA ILE A 643 -14.71 23.22 7.73
C ILE A 643 -13.39 23.65 8.36
N GLU A 644 -12.35 22.86 8.17
CA GLU A 644 -11.05 23.03 8.81
C GLU A 644 -10.11 23.97 8.07
N GLY A 645 -10.50 24.40 6.87
CA GLY A 645 -9.87 25.47 6.13
C GLY A 645 -9.79 26.78 6.91
N SER A 646 -9.03 27.74 6.41
CA SER A 646 -8.79 29.01 7.12
C SER A 646 -9.97 30.00 7.10
N GLU A 647 -11.08 29.61 6.48
CA GLU A 647 -12.27 30.41 6.26
C GLU A 647 -13.47 29.80 6.97
N TYR A 648 -14.43 30.68 7.30
CA TYR A 648 -15.56 30.28 8.11
C TYR A 648 -16.62 29.52 7.30
N ILE A 649 -16.58 28.18 7.36
CA ILE A 649 -17.58 27.26 6.81
C ILE A 649 -18.21 26.44 7.93
N THR A 650 -19.55 26.44 7.98
CA THR A 650 -20.30 25.71 9.02
C THR A 650 -20.72 24.32 8.55
N LEU A 651 -21.01 23.42 9.49
CA LEU A 651 -21.65 22.11 9.24
C LEU A 651 -22.96 22.22 8.42
N ALA A 652 -23.66 23.36 8.52
CA ALA A 652 -24.85 23.63 7.72
C ALA A 652 -24.55 23.90 6.23
N GLN A 653 -23.31 24.21 5.89
CA GLN A 653 -22.86 24.53 4.53
C GLN A 653 -22.17 23.37 3.83
N ILE A 654 -21.96 22.21 4.47
CA ILE A 654 -21.32 21.05 3.83
C ILE A 654 -22.21 19.80 3.84
N HIS A 655 -21.97 18.87 2.93
CA HIS A 655 -22.56 17.55 3.01
C HIS A 655 -21.86 16.75 4.12
N PRO A 656 -22.59 16.12 5.06
CA PRO A 656 -21.93 15.42 6.17
C PRO A 656 -21.09 14.24 5.69
N LEU A 657 -19.88 14.07 6.25
CA LEU A 657 -19.05 12.86 6.03
C LEU A 657 -19.79 11.57 6.43
N THR A 658 -20.73 11.67 7.39
CA THR A 658 -21.49 10.55 7.96
C THR A 658 -22.69 10.07 7.12
N LEU A 659 -22.86 10.56 5.89
CA LEU A 659 -23.94 10.12 5.01
C LEU A 659 -23.88 8.60 4.76
N ALA A 660 -25.03 7.92 4.85
CA ALA A 660 -25.10 6.50 4.55
C ALA A 660 -24.97 6.27 3.03
N SER A 661 -24.37 5.14 2.61
CA SER A 661 -24.19 4.78 1.19
C SER A 661 -25.50 4.64 0.39
N THR A 662 -26.65 4.68 1.05
CA THR A 662 -27.98 4.69 0.42
C THR A 662 -28.54 6.10 0.20
N ASP A 663 -27.92 7.13 0.76
CA ASP A 663 -28.32 8.52 0.56
C ASP A 663 -27.99 8.97 -0.87
N PRO A 664 -28.92 9.63 -1.58
CA PRO A 664 -28.65 10.17 -2.91
C PRO A 664 -27.46 11.13 -2.99
N ASN A 665 -27.06 11.73 -1.86
CA ASN A 665 -25.96 12.69 -1.79
C ASN A 665 -24.65 12.08 -1.27
N TYR A 666 -24.57 10.76 -1.10
CA TYR A 666 -23.37 10.09 -0.55
C TYR A 666 -22.07 10.42 -1.29
N ASN A 667 -22.15 10.61 -2.60
CA ASN A 667 -20.99 10.92 -3.43
C ASN A 667 -20.45 12.35 -3.21
N TYR A 668 -21.24 13.24 -2.60
CA TYR A 668 -20.85 14.64 -2.35
C TYR A 668 -20.48 14.88 -0.88
N ARG A 669 -20.29 13.83 -0.07
CA ARG A 669 -19.94 13.96 1.36
C ARG A 669 -18.65 14.79 1.53
N GLY A 670 -18.54 15.58 2.59
CA GLY A 670 -17.41 16.49 2.85
C GLY A 670 -17.49 17.80 2.05
N GLN A 671 -17.98 17.73 0.82
CA GLN A 671 -18.07 18.88 -0.09
C GLN A 671 -19.03 19.98 0.36
N ILE A 672 -18.81 21.19 -0.15
CA ILE A 672 -19.66 22.35 0.13
C ILE A 672 -21.03 22.25 -0.58
N ARG A 673 -22.10 22.41 0.20
CA ARG A 673 -23.49 22.58 -0.23
C ARG A 673 -23.73 24.02 -0.67
N VAL A 674 -24.03 24.23 -1.95
CA VAL A 674 -24.45 25.56 -2.40
C VAL A 674 -25.94 25.82 -2.08
N ILE A 675 -26.23 26.86 -1.30
CA ILE A 675 -27.60 27.30 -0.93
C ILE A 675 -28.04 28.48 -1.80
N HIS A 676 -29.24 28.42 -2.38
CA HIS A 676 -29.88 29.51 -3.13
C HIS A 676 -31.11 30.04 -2.37
N ASP A 677 -31.17 31.35 -2.08
CA ASP A 677 -32.32 32.06 -1.49
C ASP A 677 -32.90 31.42 -0.21
N GLY A 678 -32.05 30.84 0.64
CA GLY A 678 -32.46 30.23 1.91
C GLY A 678 -33.29 28.94 1.75
N ILE A 679 -33.31 28.34 0.55
CA ILE A 679 -33.89 27.02 0.30
C ILE A 679 -32.77 26.11 -0.17
N THR A 680 -32.52 25.03 0.58
CA THR A 680 -31.71 23.91 0.11
C THR A 680 -32.31 23.42 -1.20
N VAL A 681 -31.55 23.49 -2.30
CA VAL A 681 -32.02 23.02 -3.60
C VAL A 681 -32.05 21.49 -3.56
N ASN A 682 -33.12 20.94 -2.99
CA ASN A 682 -33.33 19.51 -2.95
C ASN A 682 -33.47 18.97 -4.38
N ASN A 683 -32.46 18.21 -4.82
CA ASN A 683 -32.39 17.39 -6.02
C ASN A 683 -31.93 18.04 -7.34
N ASN A 684 -31.06 19.06 -7.30
CA ASN A 684 -30.25 19.37 -8.49
C ASN A 684 -28.77 19.53 -8.08
N PRO A 685 -27.89 18.57 -8.39
CA PRO A 685 -26.49 18.53 -7.95
C PRO A 685 -25.58 19.54 -8.65
N ALA A 686 -26.14 20.53 -9.36
CA ALA A 686 -25.33 21.61 -9.88
C ALA A 686 -24.98 22.54 -8.71
N GLN A 687 -23.94 22.18 -7.96
CA GLN A 687 -23.16 23.15 -7.16
C GLN A 687 -22.95 24.37 -8.07
N ILE A 688 -23.25 25.56 -7.55
CA ILE A 688 -22.99 26.77 -8.32
C ILE A 688 -21.49 26.99 -8.25
N ILE A 689 -20.77 26.35 -9.16
CA ILE A 689 -19.32 26.40 -9.28
C ILE A 689 -18.92 27.43 -10.33
N SER A 690 -17.73 28.00 -10.16
CA SER A 690 -17.23 28.96 -11.12
C SER A 690 -16.66 28.24 -12.34
N THR A 691 -17.10 28.66 -13.52
CA THR A 691 -16.56 28.21 -14.83
C THR A 691 -15.64 29.27 -15.44
N SER A 692 -15.24 30.25 -14.63
CA SER A 692 -14.34 31.31 -15.06
C SER A 692 -12.93 30.75 -15.16
N ALA A 693 -12.17 31.13 -16.19
CA ALA A 693 -10.81 30.62 -16.37
C ALA A 693 -9.86 30.91 -15.20
N ALA A 694 -10.21 31.83 -14.28
CA ALA A 694 -9.39 32.16 -13.12
C ALA A 694 -9.71 31.30 -11.89
N SER A 695 -10.88 30.66 -11.83
CA SER A 695 -11.39 29.98 -10.64
C SER A 695 -12.25 28.77 -11.06
N ASN A 696 -11.82 28.07 -12.11
CA ASN A 696 -12.61 26.99 -12.70
C ASN A 696 -12.67 25.84 -11.69
N GLY A 697 -13.85 25.31 -11.37
CA GLY A 697 -14.00 24.19 -10.41
C GLY A 697 -14.25 24.60 -8.95
N VAL A 698 -13.84 25.81 -8.58
CA VAL A 698 -13.97 26.30 -7.19
C VAL A 698 -15.43 26.70 -6.82
N PRO A 699 -15.94 26.33 -5.62
CA PRO A 699 -17.22 26.77 -5.08
C PRO A 699 -17.40 28.30 -5.09
N GLN A 700 -18.54 28.81 -5.59
CA GLN A 700 -18.74 30.26 -5.75
C GLN A 700 -18.84 31.08 -4.45
N ILE A 701 -18.95 30.44 -3.29
CA ILE A 701 -18.95 31.14 -2.00
C ILE A 701 -17.63 31.90 -1.76
N PHE A 702 -16.53 31.45 -2.37
CA PHE A 702 -15.18 32.03 -2.29
C PHE A 702 -14.78 32.91 -3.48
N ASN A 703 -15.72 33.42 -4.28
CA ASN A 703 -15.40 34.29 -5.43
C ASN A 703 -15.44 35.78 -5.04
N PRO A 704 -14.42 36.61 -5.37
CA PRO A 704 -14.33 38.00 -4.94
C PRO A 704 -15.52 38.88 -5.36
N SER A 705 -15.99 39.70 -4.41
CA SER A 705 -17.09 40.64 -4.62
C SER A 705 -16.69 41.76 -5.59
N GLY A 706 -17.41 41.91 -6.70
CA GLY A 706 -17.23 43.01 -7.66
C GLY A 706 -16.79 42.60 -9.07
N SER A 707 -16.57 41.32 -9.35
CA SER A 707 -16.37 40.84 -10.72
C SER A 707 -17.66 41.01 -11.53
N THR A 708 -17.65 41.89 -12.54
CA THR A 708 -18.76 42.12 -13.50
C THR A 708 -19.10 40.90 -14.38
N ASN A 709 -18.57 39.73 -14.04
CA ASN A 709 -18.53 38.51 -14.84
C ASN A 709 -19.00 37.25 -14.06
N ASN A 710 -19.65 37.40 -12.89
CA ASN A 710 -20.27 36.25 -12.19
C ASN A 710 -21.57 35.69 -12.85
N ASN A 711 -21.95 36.23 -14.01
CA ASN A 711 -23.09 35.76 -14.78
C ASN A 711 -22.69 34.60 -15.71
N ASN A 712 -22.43 33.41 -15.17
CA ASN A 712 -22.40 32.20 -16.01
C ASN A 712 -23.06 30.97 -15.36
N SER A 713 -24.22 31.17 -14.74
CA SER A 713 -25.23 30.12 -14.74
C SER A 713 -26.53 30.71 -15.28
N THR A 714 -27.19 30.01 -16.20
CA THR A 714 -28.47 30.44 -16.79
C THR A 714 -29.62 30.49 -15.76
N THR A 715 -29.33 30.17 -14.50
CA THR A 715 -30.23 30.26 -13.34
C THR A 715 -29.86 31.34 -12.33
N ASN A 716 -28.90 32.25 -12.61
CA ASN A 716 -28.47 33.29 -11.66
C ASN A 716 -29.16 34.66 -11.93
N PRO A 717 -30.21 35.05 -11.19
CA PRO A 717 -30.66 36.44 -11.11
C PRO A 717 -29.90 37.15 -9.98
N THR A 718 -28.93 37.98 -10.36
CA THR A 718 -28.46 39.18 -9.64
C THR A 718 -28.46 39.15 -8.10
N ASN A 719 -27.24 39.18 -7.53
CA ASN A 719 -26.88 39.68 -6.18
C ASN A 719 -26.62 38.66 -5.07
N ILE A 720 -26.00 37.51 -5.38
CA ILE A 720 -25.24 36.76 -4.37
C ILE A 720 -23.91 37.50 -4.16
N ALA A 721 -23.80 38.23 -3.04
CA ALA A 721 -22.51 38.56 -2.49
C ALA A 721 -21.97 37.27 -1.86
N GLY A 722 -20.95 36.65 -2.45
CA GLY A 722 -20.16 35.65 -1.75
C GLY A 722 -19.59 36.27 -0.47
N VAL A 723 -19.24 35.45 0.51
CA VAL A 723 -18.40 35.87 1.63
C VAL A 723 -17.00 36.03 1.04
N ALA A 724 -16.82 37.06 0.22
CA ALA A 724 -15.53 37.38 -0.36
C ALA A 724 -14.57 37.70 0.78
N ASP A 725 -13.38 37.11 0.69
CA ASP A 725 -12.16 37.47 1.40
C ASP A 725 -12.19 38.93 1.87
N ASN A 726 -12.20 39.09 3.20
CA ASN A 726 -11.84 40.34 3.84
C ASN A 726 -10.93 40.15 5.06
N THR A 727 -10.48 38.91 5.32
CA THR A 727 -9.71 38.59 6.53
C THR A 727 -8.22 38.78 6.34
N ASP A 728 -7.68 38.72 5.11
CA ASP A 728 -6.25 38.99 4.85
C ASP A 728 -5.99 40.23 3.96
N GLY A 729 -7.05 40.76 3.32
CA GLY A 729 -7.02 41.99 2.53
C GLY A 729 -6.57 41.82 1.08
N ASN A 730 -6.54 40.58 0.56
CA ASN A 730 -6.31 40.23 -0.83
C ASN A 730 -7.63 40.22 -1.63
N SER A 731 -7.63 39.54 -2.77
CA SER A 731 -8.80 39.08 -3.51
C SER A 731 -8.35 37.75 -4.10
N ASP A 732 -8.22 36.74 -3.26
CA ASP A 732 -7.83 35.39 -3.64
C ASP A 732 -9.04 34.51 -4.02
N ILE A 733 -8.75 33.25 -4.37
CA ILE A 733 -9.68 32.22 -4.85
C ILE A 733 -9.43 31.00 -3.95
N GLY A 734 -10.51 30.42 -3.43
CA GLY A 734 -10.45 29.27 -2.53
C GLY A 734 -10.17 29.64 -1.07
N GLN A 735 -10.04 28.60 -0.24
CA GLN A 735 -9.69 28.63 1.17
C GLN A 735 -8.18 28.34 1.36
N GLY A 736 -7.61 28.79 2.47
CA GLY A 736 -6.31 28.30 2.95
C GLY A 736 -6.46 27.00 3.76
N LEU A 737 -5.34 26.29 4.00
CA LEU A 737 -5.31 24.96 4.64
C LEU A 737 -5.90 24.88 6.06
N GLY A 738 -5.90 25.99 6.81
CA GLY A 738 -6.27 25.96 8.24
C GLY A 738 -5.61 24.81 9.03
N ILE A 739 -6.44 23.93 9.61
CA ILE A 739 -6.02 22.70 10.30
C ILE A 739 -6.32 21.40 9.54
N SER A 740 -6.82 21.45 8.30
CA SER A 740 -7.30 20.27 7.53
C SER A 740 -6.23 19.21 7.20
N GLN A 741 -4.97 19.51 7.49
CA GLN A 741 -3.83 18.60 7.31
C GLN A 741 -3.21 18.17 8.65
N SER A 742 -3.98 18.21 9.72
CA SER A 742 -3.52 18.01 11.09
C SER A 742 -4.49 17.14 11.90
N ALA A 743 -4.33 15.82 11.75
CA ALA A 743 -5.08 14.80 12.48
C ALA A 743 -4.99 14.85 14.03
N THR A 744 -4.23 15.79 14.59
CA THR A 744 -4.18 16.07 16.04
C THR A 744 -5.24 17.07 16.51
N PHE A 745 -5.87 17.83 15.61
CA PHE A 745 -6.86 18.85 15.93
C PHE A 745 -8.06 18.69 14.99
N ASN A 746 -9.22 18.40 15.57
CA ASN A 746 -10.47 18.23 14.82
C ASN A 746 -11.34 19.48 14.97
N GLY A 747 -11.50 20.25 13.88
CA GLY A 747 -12.28 21.49 13.85
C GLY A 747 -13.79 21.29 14.00
N CYS A 748 -14.26 20.04 13.97
CA CYS A 748 -15.65 19.65 14.19
C CYS A 748 -15.91 19.17 15.63
N THR A 749 -14.94 19.27 16.54
CA THR A 749 -15.13 18.93 17.96
C THR A 749 -16.24 19.80 18.54
N ASP A 750 -17.23 19.15 19.15
CA ASP A 750 -18.42 19.75 19.77
C ASP A 750 -18.59 19.04 21.12
N SER A 751 -17.95 19.61 22.14
CA SER A 751 -17.72 18.99 23.45
C SER A 751 -19.02 18.80 24.24
N ASP A 752 -19.97 19.71 24.07
CA ASP A 752 -21.27 19.69 24.73
C ASP A 752 -22.42 19.10 23.89
N GLY A 753 -22.22 18.93 22.59
CA GLY A 753 -23.14 18.30 21.66
C GLY A 753 -24.29 19.20 21.22
N ASP A 754 -24.11 20.52 21.23
CA ASP A 754 -25.14 21.48 20.89
C ASP A 754 -25.25 21.82 19.39
N GLY A 755 -24.23 21.41 18.61
CA GLY A 755 -24.11 21.62 17.17
C GLY A 755 -23.29 22.86 16.78
N ILE A 756 -22.60 23.51 17.70
CA ILE A 756 -21.60 24.56 17.50
C ILE A 756 -20.24 23.96 17.91
N PRO A 757 -19.25 23.90 17.00
CA PRO A 757 -17.92 23.39 17.37
C PRO A 757 -17.21 24.28 18.39
N ASP A 758 -16.39 23.70 19.27
CA ASP A 758 -15.67 24.38 20.37
C ASP A 758 -14.87 25.61 19.90
N ALA A 759 -14.20 25.52 18.75
CA ALA A 759 -13.44 26.65 18.16
C ALA A 759 -14.30 27.91 17.89
N ASP A 760 -15.62 27.72 17.89
CA ASP A 760 -16.66 28.63 17.48
C ASP A 760 -17.71 28.88 18.58
N ASP A 761 -17.65 28.08 19.63
CA ASP A 761 -18.42 28.16 20.85
C ASP A 761 -17.78 29.20 21.80
N LEU A 762 -18.56 29.75 22.71
CA LEU A 762 -18.07 30.68 23.75
C LEU A 762 -18.15 30.07 25.16
N ASP A 763 -18.71 28.86 25.28
CA ASP A 763 -19.07 28.11 26.48
C ASP A 763 -19.12 26.61 26.09
N ASP A 764 -17.94 26.01 25.89
CA ASP A 764 -17.71 24.69 25.26
C ASP A 764 -18.34 23.51 26.03
N ASP A 765 -18.70 23.70 27.31
CA ASP A 765 -19.37 22.70 28.12
C ASP A 765 -20.85 23.02 28.38
N ASN A 766 -21.30 24.21 27.99
CA ASN A 766 -22.68 24.67 27.98
C ASN A 766 -23.31 24.75 29.37
N ASP A 767 -22.49 25.03 30.37
CA ASP A 767 -22.86 25.25 31.76
C ASP A 767 -23.33 26.71 32.01
N GLY A 768 -23.13 27.59 31.03
CA GLY A 768 -23.56 28.97 31.04
C GLY A 768 -22.47 29.97 31.41
N ILE A 769 -21.30 29.55 31.90
CA ILE A 769 -20.15 30.39 32.19
C ILE A 769 -19.30 30.47 30.91
N LEU A 770 -18.80 31.66 30.57
CA LEU A 770 -17.94 31.79 29.39
C LEU A 770 -16.59 31.10 29.63
N ASP A 771 -16.04 30.40 28.63
CA ASP A 771 -14.70 29.81 28.68
C ASP A 771 -13.64 30.85 29.08
N THR A 772 -13.86 32.11 28.68
CA THR A 772 -12.93 33.24 28.96
C THR A 772 -12.98 33.69 30.41
N ALA A 773 -14.12 33.47 31.08
CA ALA A 773 -14.32 33.75 32.49
C ALA A 773 -13.74 32.63 33.35
N GLU A 774 -13.94 31.37 32.96
CA GLU A 774 -13.42 30.18 33.67
C GLU A 774 -11.91 30.09 33.53
N CYS A 775 -11.40 30.44 32.35
CA CYS A 775 -10.00 30.33 32.00
C CYS A 775 -9.44 31.63 31.42
N PRO A 776 -9.24 32.65 32.26
CA PRO A 776 -8.64 33.91 31.83
C PRO A 776 -7.26 33.67 31.22
N SER A 777 -7.04 34.22 30.02
CA SER A 777 -5.80 33.91 29.29
C SER A 777 -4.56 34.44 30.00
N VAL A 778 -3.52 33.59 30.06
CA VAL A 778 -2.20 33.94 30.57
C VAL A 778 -1.25 34.13 29.38
N ASN A 779 -0.58 35.27 29.31
CA ASN A 779 0.39 35.52 28.24
C ASN A 779 1.65 34.65 28.43
N THR A 780 1.94 33.75 27.48
CA THR A 780 3.17 32.93 27.51
C THR A 780 4.42 33.76 27.18
N VAL A 781 4.24 34.92 26.52
CA VAL A 781 5.32 35.84 26.21
C VAL A 781 5.72 36.63 27.47
N VAL A 782 6.98 36.50 27.88
CA VAL A 782 7.54 37.23 29.03
C VAL A 782 8.16 38.54 28.55
N ASN A 783 7.82 39.65 29.21
CA ASN A 783 8.35 40.99 28.90
C ASN A 783 8.10 41.42 27.43
N GLY A 784 6.93 41.07 26.88
CA GLY A 784 6.53 41.44 25.51
C GLY A 784 6.09 42.90 25.33
N THR A 785 5.78 43.62 26.42
CA THR A 785 5.51 45.08 26.44
C THR A 785 6.79 45.92 26.45
N PHE A 786 7.95 45.29 26.62
CA PHE A 786 9.27 45.92 26.62
C PHE A 786 9.42 47.22 27.46
N ASP A 787 8.63 47.43 28.52
CA ASP A 787 8.55 48.72 29.24
C ASP A 787 9.90 49.25 29.77
N THR A 788 10.82 48.35 30.13
CA THR A 788 12.06 48.72 30.84
C THR A 788 13.35 48.15 30.23
N SER A 789 13.30 47.06 29.46
CA SER A 789 14.47 46.42 28.84
C SER A 789 14.07 45.32 27.85
N LEU A 790 15.06 44.74 27.13
CA LEU A 790 14.92 43.50 26.36
C LEU A 790 15.20 42.22 27.19
N ALA A 791 15.12 42.28 28.52
CA ALA A 791 15.35 41.10 29.36
C ALA A 791 14.37 39.97 28.99
N ASN A 792 14.82 38.71 29.11
CA ASN A 792 14.09 37.50 28.70
C ASN A 792 13.92 37.31 27.17
N TRP A 793 14.52 38.18 26.37
CA TRP A 793 14.64 38.00 24.92
C TRP A 793 16.10 37.80 24.53
N ILE A 794 16.32 36.93 23.56
CA ILE A 794 17.62 36.63 22.94
C ILE A 794 17.77 37.52 21.71
N VAL A 795 18.83 38.32 21.68
CA VAL A 795 19.23 39.12 20.52
C VAL A 795 20.40 38.42 19.84
N ASP A 796 20.27 38.08 18.56
CA ASP A 796 21.33 37.41 17.77
C ASP A 796 21.64 38.22 16.50
N PRO A 797 22.92 38.52 16.19
CA PRO A 797 24.16 38.30 16.96
C PRO A 797 24.32 39.10 18.27
N ASN A 798 24.81 38.41 19.31
CA ASN A 798 25.27 38.90 20.62
C ASN A 798 26.82 38.74 20.68
N PRO A 799 27.69 39.74 20.99
CA PRO A 799 27.52 40.86 21.94
C PRO A 799 27.38 42.31 21.40
N ALA A 800 26.98 43.18 22.34
CA ALA A 800 26.44 44.55 22.26
C ALA A 800 27.23 45.64 21.49
N THR A 801 28.28 45.33 20.72
CA THR A 801 28.91 46.33 19.84
C THR A 801 28.28 46.38 18.45
N ASN A 802 27.60 45.30 18.03
CA ASN A 802 26.91 45.17 16.74
C ASN A 802 25.46 44.66 16.86
N ALA A 803 24.90 44.58 18.08
CA ALA A 803 23.50 44.20 18.28
C ALA A 803 22.58 45.27 17.66
N LYS A 804 21.70 44.85 16.75
CA LYS A 804 20.83 45.74 15.98
C LYS A 804 19.47 45.94 16.64
N TRP A 805 18.97 44.93 17.37
CA TRP A 805 17.83 45.08 18.28
C TRP A 805 18.26 45.69 19.61
N LEU A 806 17.63 46.81 19.98
CA LEU A 806 17.95 47.64 21.14
C LEU A 806 16.65 48.05 21.84
N PHE A 807 16.70 48.23 23.16
CA PHE A 807 15.62 48.88 23.90
C PHE A 807 15.71 50.40 23.75
N THR A 808 14.65 51.02 23.22
CA THR A 808 14.56 52.48 23.07
C THR A 808 13.17 52.96 23.50
N ASN A 809 13.11 53.80 24.54
CA ASN A 809 11.87 54.48 24.99
C ASN A 809 10.64 53.57 25.17
N GLY A 810 10.79 52.39 25.75
CA GLY A 810 9.66 51.50 26.04
C GLY A 810 9.38 50.44 24.98
N VAL A 811 10.13 50.39 23.88
CA VAL A 811 9.91 49.42 22.79
C VAL A 811 11.20 48.76 22.33
N ALA A 812 11.09 47.59 21.69
CA ALA A 812 12.21 46.93 21.03
C ALA A 812 12.39 47.52 19.63
N THR A 813 13.50 48.21 19.39
CA THR A 813 13.78 48.89 18.11
C THR A 813 14.96 48.26 17.41
N ASN A 814 14.91 48.20 16.09
CA ASN A 814 16.07 48.03 15.25
C ASN A 814 16.17 49.24 14.33
N ASN A 815 17.15 50.09 14.64
CA ASN A 815 17.29 51.44 14.10
C ASN A 815 18.60 51.64 13.33
N THR A 816 19.24 50.56 12.91
CA THR A 816 20.58 50.61 12.32
C THR A 816 20.62 49.89 10.99
N ASP A 817 21.05 50.61 9.95
CA ASP A 817 21.30 50.10 8.61
C ASP A 817 22.12 48.79 8.60
N GLY A 818 21.78 47.89 7.68
CA GLY A 818 22.48 46.63 7.42
C GLY A 818 22.18 45.49 8.41
N ALA A 819 21.01 45.48 9.04
CA ALA A 819 20.56 44.38 9.90
C ALA A 819 19.97 43.21 9.07
N VAL A 820 20.83 42.39 8.48
CA VAL A 820 20.43 41.19 7.71
C VAL A 820 20.56 39.94 8.59
N ASN A 821 19.48 39.16 8.72
CA ASN A 821 19.38 37.98 9.60
C ASN A 821 19.58 38.26 11.10
N HIS A 822 19.26 39.47 11.57
CA HIS A 822 19.29 39.79 13.01
C HIS A 822 17.96 39.42 13.65
N THR A 823 18.00 38.64 14.73
CA THR A 823 16.78 38.15 15.39
C THR A 823 16.62 38.71 16.80
N LEU A 824 15.37 38.96 17.16
CA LEU A 824 14.91 39.10 18.54
C LEU A 824 13.99 37.91 18.80
N SER A 825 14.33 37.05 19.78
CA SER A 825 13.64 35.77 19.96
C SER A 825 13.41 35.41 21.42
N GLN A 826 12.39 34.59 21.68
CA GLN A 826 12.08 34.03 23.00
C GLN A 826 11.60 32.59 22.84
N THR A 827 12.05 31.70 23.74
CA THR A 827 11.51 30.35 23.86
C THR A 827 10.20 30.41 24.64
N LEU A 828 9.13 29.95 24.02
CA LEU A 828 7.80 29.80 24.59
C LEU A 828 7.61 28.36 25.09
N THR A 829 6.71 28.17 26.05
CA THR A 829 6.35 26.88 26.64
C THR A 829 4.84 26.74 26.76
N ASN A 830 4.35 25.51 26.97
CA ASN A 830 2.94 25.15 27.07
C ASN A 830 2.15 25.38 25.77
N LEU A 831 2.84 25.34 24.62
CA LEU A 831 2.18 25.46 23.31
C LEU A 831 1.37 24.21 22.93
N ASP A 832 1.53 23.10 23.67
CA ASP A 832 0.65 21.92 23.60
C ASP A 832 -0.71 22.14 24.28
N LYS A 833 -0.92 23.32 24.88
CA LYS A 833 -2.17 23.75 25.52
C LYS A 833 -2.86 24.87 24.76
N ILE A 834 -2.56 24.98 23.47
CA ILE A 834 -3.25 25.90 22.57
C ILE A 834 -4.63 25.30 22.27
N PRO A 835 -5.73 26.01 22.55
CA PRO A 835 -7.06 25.61 22.11
C PRO A 835 -7.09 25.54 20.58
N ASP A 836 -7.69 24.48 20.04
CA ASP A 836 -8.06 24.36 18.62
C ASP A 836 -6.89 24.45 17.61
N GLY A 837 -5.64 24.29 18.07
CA GLY A 837 -4.44 24.31 17.22
C GLY A 837 -4.04 25.70 16.68
N ILE A 838 -4.76 26.76 17.04
CA ILE A 838 -4.52 28.13 16.55
C ILE A 838 -3.76 28.97 17.58
N LEU A 839 -2.52 29.33 17.25
CA LEU A 839 -1.74 30.28 18.04
C LEU A 839 -2.04 31.73 17.60
N SER A 840 -2.73 32.49 18.44
CA SER A 840 -2.95 33.93 18.22
C SER A 840 -1.83 34.78 18.79
N LEU A 841 -0.99 35.35 17.91
CA LEU A 841 0.06 36.29 18.25
C LEU A 841 -0.43 37.73 18.05
N THR A 842 -0.66 38.47 19.13
CA THR A 842 -0.90 39.91 19.08
C THR A 842 0.41 40.67 19.26
N LEU A 843 0.65 41.67 18.42
CA LEU A 843 1.80 42.55 18.54
C LEU A 843 1.56 43.92 17.92
N THR A 844 2.31 44.91 18.39
CA THR A 844 2.44 46.22 17.77
C THR A 844 3.74 46.27 16.98
N VAL A 845 3.66 46.43 15.67
CA VAL A 845 4.83 46.66 14.81
C VAL A 845 4.79 48.09 14.29
N GLY A 846 5.89 48.81 14.49
CA GLY A 846 6.08 50.15 13.94
C GLY A 846 7.08 50.13 12.80
N ALA A 847 6.71 50.69 11.66
CA ALA A 847 7.67 51.03 10.60
C ALA A 847 8.08 52.50 10.77
N GLN A 848 9.37 52.79 10.74
CA GLN A 848 9.88 54.17 10.77
C GLN A 848 10.54 54.57 9.45
N ASP A 849 10.45 55.87 9.18
CA ASP A 849 11.29 56.56 8.20
C ASP A 849 12.75 56.61 8.67
N GLY A 850 13.59 55.74 8.11
CA GLY A 850 15.04 55.88 8.19
C GLY A 850 15.46 57.16 7.47
N SER A 851 16.37 57.94 8.04
CA SER A 851 16.71 59.30 7.59
C SER A 851 16.87 59.47 6.06
N ASN A 852 15.83 59.99 5.40
CA ASN A 852 15.82 60.81 4.17
C ASN A 852 16.58 60.30 2.92
N ALA A 853 16.61 59.00 2.63
CA ALA A 853 17.04 58.50 1.31
C ALA A 853 15.88 57.82 0.57
N ALA A 854 15.46 58.38 -0.57
CA ALA A 854 14.62 57.66 -1.51
C ALA A 854 15.35 56.37 -1.92
N ASN A 855 14.67 55.20 -1.80
CA ASN A 855 15.12 53.82 -2.10
C ASN A 855 15.50 52.91 -0.91
N SER A 856 15.11 53.21 0.34
CA SER A 856 15.24 52.25 1.44
C SER A 856 14.19 51.12 1.34
N THR A 857 14.60 49.88 1.66
CA THR A 857 13.70 48.74 1.88
C THR A 857 14.14 47.93 3.09
N ALA A 858 13.16 47.43 3.86
CA ALA A 858 13.38 46.42 4.91
C ALA A 858 12.24 45.42 4.94
N SER A 859 12.55 44.17 5.28
CA SER A 859 11.55 43.19 5.70
C SER A 859 11.76 42.72 7.13
N LEU A 860 10.66 42.32 7.76
CA LEU A 860 10.60 41.72 9.08
C LEU A 860 9.83 40.40 8.96
N ASP A 861 10.53 39.29 9.16
CA ASP A 861 9.92 37.97 9.19
C ASP A 861 9.47 37.67 10.64
N ILE A 862 8.27 37.13 10.79
CA ILE A 862 7.74 36.56 12.03
C ILE A 862 7.84 35.04 11.90
N LEU A 863 8.64 34.44 12.77
CA LEU A 863 8.90 33.00 12.76
C LEU A 863 8.48 32.34 14.06
N LEU A 864 7.99 31.11 13.95
CA LEU A 864 7.81 30.21 15.08
C LEU A 864 8.54 28.90 14.78
N ASN A 865 9.44 28.52 15.68
CA ASN A 865 10.31 27.35 15.54
C ASN A 865 11.11 27.29 14.20
N GLY A 866 11.41 28.45 13.62
CA GLY A 866 12.15 28.57 12.36
C GLY A 866 11.31 28.56 11.08
N VAL A 867 10.00 28.33 11.19
CA VAL A 867 9.03 28.45 10.08
C VAL A 867 8.56 29.91 10.01
N VAL A 868 8.52 30.49 8.81
CA VAL A 868 8.07 31.88 8.59
C VAL A 868 6.56 31.90 8.37
N TYR A 869 5.80 32.63 9.18
CA TYR A 869 4.34 32.74 9.04
C TYR A 869 3.91 34.07 8.45
N ALA A 870 4.70 35.13 8.64
CA ALA A 870 4.44 36.42 8.02
C ALA A 870 5.74 37.14 7.70
N THR A 871 5.77 37.86 6.59
CA THR A 871 6.83 38.80 6.24
C THR A 871 6.24 40.18 6.04
N LEU A 872 6.54 41.13 6.93
CA LEU A 872 6.22 42.54 6.72
C LEU A 872 7.28 43.18 5.86
N ASN A 873 6.86 43.97 4.88
CA ASN A 873 7.74 44.69 3.95
C ASN A 873 7.49 46.18 4.05
N ASN A 874 8.55 46.96 4.16
CA ASN A 874 8.53 48.42 4.01
C ASN A 874 9.24 48.75 2.68
N GLY A 875 8.44 49.08 1.67
CA GLY A 875 8.86 49.28 0.29
C GLY A 875 9.18 50.74 -0.07
N THR A 876 9.78 50.91 -1.26
CA THR A 876 10.32 52.19 -1.74
C THR A 876 9.27 53.23 -2.17
N ALA A 877 8.01 52.82 -2.39
CA ALA A 877 6.96 53.65 -2.99
C ALA A 877 6.25 54.54 -1.95
N ARG A 878 6.93 55.59 -1.48
CA ARG A 878 6.47 56.43 -0.38
C ARG A 878 5.69 57.67 -0.85
N VAL A 879 4.44 57.47 -1.26
CA VAL A 879 3.52 58.53 -1.72
C VAL A 879 2.27 58.55 -0.84
N ILE A 880 1.77 59.74 -0.51
CA ILE A 880 0.48 59.88 0.19
C ILE A 880 -0.61 59.16 -0.60
N GLY A 881 -1.28 58.20 0.03
CA GLY A 881 -2.31 57.38 -0.61
C GLY A 881 -1.79 56.10 -1.30
N THR A 882 -0.49 55.79 -1.18
CA THR A 882 0.08 54.50 -1.59
C THR A 882 0.67 53.81 -0.37
N ASN A 883 0.18 52.60 -0.08
CA ASN A 883 0.68 51.78 1.01
C ASN A 883 2.07 51.27 0.66
N ASN A 884 3.04 51.57 1.52
CA ASN A 884 4.41 51.10 1.37
C ASN A 884 4.77 50.07 2.44
N VAL A 885 3.97 49.95 3.50
CA VAL A 885 4.06 48.86 4.47
C VAL A 885 2.98 47.84 4.15
N THR A 886 3.40 46.63 3.81
CA THR A 886 2.54 45.50 3.45
C THR A 886 2.95 44.25 4.22
N MET A 887 2.07 43.26 4.30
CA MET A 887 2.35 41.95 4.89
C MET A 887 2.15 40.86 3.84
N THR A 888 2.98 39.84 3.88
CA THR A 888 2.80 38.61 3.11
C THR A 888 2.68 37.47 4.10
N LEU A 889 1.54 36.79 4.10
CA LEU A 889 1.25 35.63 4.94
C LEU A 889 1.79 34.35 4.29
N GLN A 890 2.14 33.36 5.11
CA GLN A 890 2.75 32.09 4.71
C GLN A 890 2.31 30.98 5.66
N ASN A 891 2.34 29.72 5.19
CA ASN A 891 1.98 28.54 6.00
C ASN A 891 0.60 28.67 6.66
N GLY A 892 -0.39 29.07 5.87
CA GLY A 892 -1.79 29.20 6.29
C GLY A 892 -2.09 30.33 7.28
N ALA A 893 -1.10 31.13 7.72
CA ALA A 893 -1.38 32.18 8.70
C ALA A 893 -2.39 33.21 8.22
N THR A 894 -3.24 33.71 9.12
CA THR A 894 -4.21 34.79 8.86
C THR A 894 -3.91 36.01 9.72
N SER A 895 -4.29 37.22 9.28
CA SER A 895 -4.05 38.44 10.06
C SER A 895 -4.99 39.59 9.72
N ASN A 896 -5.43 40.32 10.75
CA ASN A 896 -6.20 41.57 10.58
C ASN A 896 -5.32 42.80 10.25
N PHE A 897 -4.09 42.60 9.75
CA PHE A 897 -3.17 43.68 9.42
C PHE A 897 -3.68 44.51 8.24
N THR A 898 -3.75 45.84 8.41
CA THR A 898 -4.10 46.75 7.32
C THR A 898 -2.87 47.43 6.77
N SER A 899 -2.63 47.25 5.46
CA SER A 899 -1.52 47.91 4.77
C SER A 899 -1.66 49.44 4.86
N TYR A 900 -0.54 50.14 5.09
CA TYR A 900 -0.54 51.59 5.32
C TYR A 900 0.66 52.31 4.71
N SER A 901 0.61 53.65 4.71
CA SER A 901 1.66 54.53 4.21
C SER A 901 2.38 55.24 5.34
N THR A 902 3.72 55.18 5.34
CA THR A 902 4.58 55.98 6.24
C THR A 902 4.76 57.43 5.78
N ALA A 903 4.20 57.82 4.63
CA ALA A 903 4.40 59.14 4.02
C ALA A 903 3.81 60.31 4.86
N SER A 904 2.85 60.03 5.74
CA SER A 904 2.16 61.04 6.57
C SER A 904 2.87 61.35 7.89
N GLN A 905 3.92 60.59 8.26
CA GLN A 905 4.69 60.76 9.49
C GLN A 905 6.20 60.82 9.17
N PRO A 906 6.80 62.02 9.03
CA PRO A 906 8.20 62.18 8.62
C PRO A 906 9.24 61.93 9.74
N THR A 907 8.81 61.64 10.97
CA THR A 907 9.70 61.31 12.10
C THR A 907 9.03 60.32 13.05
N GLY A 908 9.77 59.30 13.50
CA GLY A 908 9.28 58.28 14.45
C GLY A 908 8.59 57.09 13.80
N TYR A 909 8.32 56.05 14.59
CA TYR A 909 7.60 54.85 14.14
C TYR A 909 6.11 55.14 13.94
N VAL A 910 5.53 54.52 12.91
CA VAL A 910 4.08 54.44 12.69
C VAL A 910 3.62 53.06 13.19
N PRO A 911 3.18 52.93 14.45
CA PRO A 911 2.78 51.64 15.01
C PRO A 911 1.42 51.19 14.43
N GLN A 912 1.33 49.90 14.14
CA GLN A 912 0.07 49.18 13.93
C GLN A 912 0.02 47.99 14.87
N THR A 913 -1.09 47.84 15.58
CA THR A 913 -1.39 46.63 16.36
C THR A 913 -2.24 45.72 15.51
N PHE A 914 -1.84 44.47 15.42
CA PHE A 914 -2.58 43.42 14.72
C PHE A 914 -2.41 42.09 15.44
N THR A 915 -3.26 41.15 15.09
CA THR A 915 -3.16 39.75 15.49
C THR A 915 -2.78 38.92 14.26
N LEU A 916 -1.83 38.02 14.44
CA LEU A 916 -1.43 36.99 13.49
C LEU A 916 -1.86 35.65 14.09
N ASN A 917 -2.78 34.96 13.44
CA ASN A 917 -3.16 33.60 13.80
C ASN A 917 -2.29 32.64 13.02
N THR A 918 -1.63 31.71 13.72
CA THR A 918 -0.77 30.68 13.11
C THR A 918 -1.22 29.31 13.55
N PHE A 919 -1.50 28.43 12.59
CA PHE A 919 -1.78 27.03 12.83
C PHE A 919 -0.49 26.33 13.26
N TYR A 920 -0.42 25.86 14.52
CA TYR A 920 0.80 25.35 15.13
C TYR A 920 0.62 23.93 15.67
N THR A 921 1.22 22.97 14.96
CA THR A 921 1.22 21.53 15.29
C THR A 921 2.58 21.07 15.86
N GLY A 922 3.44 22.02 16.22
CA GLY A 922 4.80 21.74 16.68
C GLY A 922 4.89 21.32 18.15
N PRO A 923 6.11 21.12 18.69
CA PRO A 923 6.29 20.72 20.08
C PRO A 923 5.73 21.74 21.09
N ALA A 924 5.46 21.27 22.32
CA ALA A 924 5.06 22.07 23.48
C ALA A 924 5.93 23.30 23.80
N SER A 925 7.16 23.34 23.26
CA SER A 925 8.07 24.48 23.36
C SER A 925 8.63 24.86 21.99
N ALA A 926 8.50 26.13 21.63
CA ALA A 926 8.95 26.70 20.37
C ALA A 926 9.71 28.00 20.57
N VAL A 927 10.46 28.43 19.56
CA VAL A 927 11.12 29.75 19.57
C VAL A 927 10.35 30.71 18.68
N LEU A 928 9.70 31.72 19.29
CA LEU A 928 9.18 32.88 18.57
C LEU A 928 10.35 33.80 18.21
N SER A 929 10.47 34.19 16.94
CA SER A 929 11.55 35.03 16.45
C SER A 929 11.04 36.12 15.52
N PHE A 930 11.58 37.32 15.69
CA PHE A 930 11.43 38.44 14.76
C PHE A 930 12.74 38.66 14.04
N ARG A 931 12.81 38.27 12.77
CA ARG A 931 14.04 38.33 11.97
C ARG A 931 13.99 39.51 11.02
N MET A 932 14.96 40.41 11.14
CA MET A 932 15.12 41.51 10.21
C MET A 932 16.01 41.17 9.03
N ASN A 933 15.58 41.63 7.85
CA ASN A 933 16.33 41.60 6.61
C ASN A 933 16.32 43.00 5.99
N ALA A 934 17.12 43.91 6.55
CA ALA A 934 17.11 45.33 6.15
C ALA A 934 18.46 45.82 5.65
N GLN A 935 18.42 46.73 4.67
CA GLN A 935 19.57 47.55 4.29
C GLN A 935 19.54 48.92 4.95
N ASN A 936 18.43 49.67 4.90
CA ASN A 936 18.40 51.09 5.34
C ASN A 936 17.08 51.55 6.05
N ASP A 937 16.21 50.64 6.51
CA ASP A 937 14.92 50.98 7.14
C ASP A 937 14.75 50.30 8.52
N ASP A 938 13.94 50.93 9.37
CA ASP A 938 13.84 50.64 10.80
C ASP A 938 12.48 50.04 11.18
N TRP A 939 12.51 49.09 12.12
CA TRP A 939 11.31 48.50 12.72
C TRP A 939 11.32 48.64 14.24
N SER A 940 10.13 48.79 14.83
CA SER A 940 9.90 48.64 16.27
C SER A 940 8.90 47.53 16.53
N ILE A 941 9.06 46.84 17.64
CA ILE A 941 8.15 45.80 18.13
C ILE A 941 7.79 46.14 19.58
N ASP A 942 6.51 46.03 19.89
CA ASP A 942 5.94 46.25 21.20
C ASP A 942 4.68 45.39 21.43
N ASN A 943 4.22 45.29 22.68
CA ASN A 943 2.99 44.60 23.09
C ASN A 943 2.86 43.18 22.52
N VAL A 944 3.96 42.43 22.49
CA VAL A 944 3.97 41.05 22.00
C VAL A 944 3.28 40.16 23.04
N ALA A 945 2.20 39.50 22.61
CA ALA A 945 1.41 38.63 23.46
C ALA A 945 0.92 37.40 22.70
N ILE A 946 1.03 36.26 23.36
CA ILE A 946 0.35 35.03 22.98
C ILE A 946 -0.44 34.59 24.22
N PRO A 947 -1.73 34.95 24.30
CA PRO A 947 -2.61 34.51 25.37
C PRO A 947 -2.88 33.00 25.24
N LEU A 948 -2.67 32.22 26.31
CA LEU A 948 -3.06 30.81 26.39
C LEU A 948 -4.06 30.60 27.52
N ARG A 949 -4.98 29.65 27.37
CA ARG A 949 -5.92 29.24 28.42
C ARG A 949 -5.39 27.96 29.07
N VAL A 950 -4.87 28.08 30.30
CA VAL A 950 -4.27 26.96 31.04
C VAL A 950 -4.81 26.95 32.46
N CYS A 951 -5.92 26.23 32.63
CA CYS A 951 -6.75 26.13 33.83
C CYS A 951 -7.20 24.67 33.96
N ASP A 952 -7.09 24.12 35.17
CA ASP A 952 -7.52 22.79 35.58
C ASP A 952 -7.39 22.82 37.11
N LEU A 953 -8.44 23.31 37.77
CA LEU A 953 -8.36 23.74 39.16
C LEU A 953 -8.26 22.54 40.11
N ASP A 954 -9.01 21.48 39.85
CA ASP A 954 -9.03 20.28 40.68
C ASP A 954 -7.95 19.24 40.28
N ASN A 955 -7.30 19.44 39.12
CA ASN A 955 -6.23 18.60 38.53
C ASN A 955 -6.71 17.20 38.11
N ASP A 956 -7.96 17.07 37.67
CA ASP A 956 -8.50 15.83 37.12
C ASP A 956 -8.10 15.59 35.65
N GLY A 957 -7.58 16.64 35.00
CA GLY A 957 -7.08 16.63 33.62
C GLY A 957 -8.07 17.15 32.58
N ILE A 958 -9.27 17.57 33.00
CA ILE A 958 -10.25 18.29 32.18
C ILE A 958 -10.03 19.80 32.43
N PRO A 959 -9.84 20.62 31.39
CA PRO A 959 -9.77 22.06 31.57
C PRO A 959 -11.10 22.60 32.09
N ASN A 960 -11.07 23.64 32.93
CA ASN A 960 -12.29 24.18 33.56
C ASN A 960 -13.39 24.55 32.54
N TYR A 961 -13.03 25.10 31.38
CA TYR A 961 -14.00 25.43 30.32
C TYR A 961 -14.63 24.21 29.62
N LEU A 962 -14.22 23.00 29.99
CA LEU A 962 -14.77 21.71 29.57
C LEU A 962 -15.28 20.89 30.77
N ASP A 963 -15.18 21.45 31.99
CA ASP A 963 -15.43 20.75 33.24
C ASP A 963 -16.65 21.32 33.96
N LEU A 964 -17.66 20.47 34.09
CA LEU A 964 -18.96 20.83 34.65
C LEU A 964 -18.97 20.95 36.19
N ASP A 965 -17.85 20.67 36.86
CA ASP A 965 -17.59 20.79 38.32
C ASP A 965 -16.10 21.12 38.54
N SER A 966 -15.66 22.28 38.01
CA SER A 966 -14.26 22.71 37.89
C SER A 966 -13.43 22.64 39.17
N ASP A 967 -14.06 22.74 40.34
CA ASP A 967 -13.38 22.66 41.63
C ASP A 967 -13.51 21.31 42.36
N GLY A 968 -14.30 20.40 41.79
CA GLY A 968 -14.48 19.02 42.23
C GLY A 968 -15.19 18.89 43.58
N ASP A 969 -15.98 19.88 44.00
CA ASP A 969 -16.70 19.86 45.28
C ASP A 969 -18.03 19.09 45.23
N GLY A 970 -18.47 18.72 44.03
CA GLY A 970 -19.67 17.95 43.77
C GLY A 970 -20.91 18.82 43.50
N CYS A 971 -20.74 20.14 43.31
CA CYS A 971 -21.77 21.02 42.79
C CYS A 971 -21.46 21.42 41.34
N PRO A 972 -22.46 21.46 40.44
CA PRO A 972 -22.21 21.88 39.07
C PRO A 972 -21.91 23.37 38.95
N ASP A 973 -20.94 23.70 38.10
CA ASP A 973 -20.49 25.07 37.85
C ASP A 973 -21.64 25.99 37.40
N ALA A 974 -22.53 25.48 36.54
CA ALA A 974 -23.76 26.14 36.13
C ALA A 974 -24.63 26.68 37.29
N LEU A 975 -24.62 26.05 38.46
CA LEU A 975 -25.34 26.51 39.66
C LEU A 975 -24.53 27.47 40.53
N GLU A 976 -23.21 27.37 40.45
CA GLU A 976 -22.28 28.16 41.22
C GLU A 976 -21.90 29.47 40.54
N GLY A 977 -22.28 29.62 39.27
CA GLY A 977 -22.27 30.88 38.54
C GLY A 977 -23.03 32.00 39.27
N SER A 978 -22.80 33.24 38.84
CA SER A 978 -23.35 34.42 39.53
C SER A 978 -24.84 34.69 39.29
N GLU A 979 -25.45 33.94 38.37
CA GLU A 979 -26.81 34.13 37.89
C GLU A 979 -27.77 33.20 38.66
N ASN A 980 -29.07 33.49 38.64
CA ASN A 980 -30.06 32.66 39.36
C ASN A 980 -30.42 31.38 38.58
N VAL A 981 -29.41 30.67 38.07
CA VAL A 981 -29.59 29.30 37.58
C VAL A 981 -29.98 28.44 38.77
N THR A 982 -30.99 27.59 38.60
CA THR A 982 -31.50 26.74 39.69
C THR A 982 -31.41 25.29 39.28
N TYR A 983 -31.42 24.37 40.25
CA TYR A 983 -31.35 22.92 39.99
C TYR A 983 -32.43 22.39 39.01
N ARG A 984 -33.52 23.15 38.79
CA ARG A 984 -34.57 22.80 37.81
C ARG A 984 -34.23 23.17 36.36
N MET A 985 -33.19 23.97 36.19
CA MET A 985 -32.69 24.54 34.93
C MET A 985 -31.37 23.89 34.52
N ILE A 986 -30.88 22.87 35.22
CA ILE A 986 -29.68 22.11 34.84
C ILE A 986 -30.00 20.61 34.79
N ASN A 987 -29.16 19.84 34.11
CA ASN A 987 -29.19 18.39 34.17
C ASN A 987 -28.57 17.90 35.47
N PRO A 988 -29.17 16.91 36.14
CA PRO A 988 -28.55 16.35 37.33
C PRO A 988 -27.21 15.72 36.97
N MET A 989 -26.19 15.84 37.83
CA MET A 989 -24.87 15.21 37.64
C MET A 989 -24.92 13.69 37.44
N THR A 990 -26.03 13.05 37.80
CA THR A 990 -26.28 11.63 37.56
C THR A 990 -26.95 11.32 36.21
N ALA A 991 -27.21 12.32 35.38
CA ALA A 991 -27.81 12.14 34.06
C ALA A 991 -26.89 11.30 33.17
N THR A 992 -27.49 10.51 32.29
CA THR A 992 -26.75 9.68 31.31
C THR A 992 -26.34 10.46 30.06
N SER A 993 -26.81 11.70 29.93
CA SER A 993 -26.56 12.61 28.81
C SER A 993 -26.53 14.03 29.39
N ASN A 994 -25.51 14.81 29.03
CA ASN A 994 -25.38 16.23 29.32
C ASN A 994 -25.47 16.55 30.83
N PRO A 995 -24.80 15.81 31.75
CA PRO A 995 -24.84 16.10 33.19
C PRO A 995 -24.33 17.53 33.47
N GLY A 996 -24.81 18.22 34.50
CA GLY A 996 -24.30 19.55 34.87
C GLY A 996 -24.77 20.71 33.98
N GLN A 997 -24.88 20.47 32.68
CA GLN A 997 -25.27 21.46 31.67
C GLN A 997 -26.64 22.10 31.91
N ILE A 998 -26.82 23.32 31.42
CA ILE A 998 -28.08 24.06 31.52
C ILE A 998 -29.18 23.45 30.64
N ASN A 999 -30.30 23.07 31.25
CA ASN A 999 -31.55 22.63 30.62
C ASN A 999 -32.43 23.81 30.18
N VAL A 1000 -32.80 23.91 28.89
CA VAL A 1000 -33.86 24.86 28.47
C VAL A 1000 -35.01 24.20 27.70
N LEU A 1001 -36.09 23.89 28.43
CA LEU A 1001 -37.42 23.64 27.87
C LEU A 1001 -38.07 24.97 27.48
N ALA A 1002 -38.38 25.16 26.20
CA ALA A 1002 -39.33 26.18 25.75
C ALA A 1002 -40.71 25.92 26.37
N ASN A 1003 -40.98 26.41 27.59
CA ASN A 1003 -42.28 26.53 28.32
C ASN A 1003 -42.44 25.88 29.71
N GLY A 1004 -41.39 25.32 30.33
CA GLY A 1004 -41.48 24.94 31.75
C GLY A 1004 -42.38 23.74 32.11
N THR A 1005 -42.54 22.73 31.25
CA THR A 1005 -43.01 21.37 31.64
C THR A 1005 -42.36 20.25 30.81
N THR A 1006 -41.83 19.22 31.48
CA THR A 1006 -41.10 18.06 30.90
C THR A 1006 -42.00 17.05 30.16
N ALA A 1007 -41.65 16.67 28.92
CA ALA A 1007 -41.31 15.28 28.50
C ALA A 1007 -41.18 15.13 26.95
N GLY A 1008 -39.99 14.71 26.49
CA GLY A 1008 -39.65 14.36 25.10
C GLY A 1008 -38.79 15.43 24.40
N THR A 1009 -37.46 15.24 24.34
CA THR A 1009 -36.46 16.13 23.72
C THR A 1009 -36.74 16.41 22.23
N PRO A 1010 -36.28 17.54 21.64
CA PRO A 1010 -35.03 18.30 21.92
C PRO A 1010 -35.29 19.82 22.12
N VAL A 1011 -34.38 20.78 22.36
CA VAL A 1011 -32.91 20.98 22.31
C VAL A 1011 -32.61 21.97 23.48
N GLN A 1012 -31.41 21.99 24.04
CA GLN A 1012 -30.87 23.18 24.70
C GLN A 1012 -31.10 24.38 23.74
N ILE A 1013 -31.80 25.44 24.16
CA ILE A 1013 -31.96 26.57 23.25
C ILE A 1013 -30.68 27.38 23.33
N ILE A 1014 -29.76 27.06 22.44
CA ILE A 1014 -28.49 27.74 22.28
C ILE A 1014 -28.66 28.95 21.39
N SER A 1015 -27.91 30.01 21.71
CA SER A 1015 -27.86 31.17 20.85
C SER A 1015 -26.97 30.90 19.63
N THR A 1016 -27.50 31.13 18.43
CA THR A 1016 -26.72 31.07 17.19
C THR A 1016 -26.34 32.46 16.69
N PHE A 1017 -26.57 33.50 17.50
CA PHE A 1017 -26.23 34.87 17.14
C PHE A 1017 -24.73 35.11 17.37
N ALA A 1018 -24.05 35.71 16.38
CA ALA A 1018 -22.59 35.82 16.35
C ALA A 1018 -21.92 36.40 17.62
N ALA A 1019 -22.63 37.24 18.39
CA ALA A 1019 -22.09 37.85 19.60
C ALA A 1019 -22.21 36.97 20.87
N ALA A 1020 -22.95 35.86 20.84
CA ALA A 1020 -23.22 35.03 22.01
C ALA A 1020 -23.34 33.54 21.67
N ARG A 1021 -22.72 33.12 20.57
CA ARG A 1021 -22.73 31.74 20.03
C ARG A 1021 -22.42 30.72 21.14
N GLY A 1022 -23.07 29.56 21.14
CA GLY A 1022 -22.81 28.50 22.11
C GLY A 1022 -23.43 28.69 23.49
N ILE A 1023 -23.62 29.95 23.91
CA ILE A 1023 -24.20 30.26 25.22
C ILE A 1023 -25.68 29.82 25.35
N PRO A 1024 -26.06 29.12 26.44
CA PRO A 1024 -27.44 28.86 26.80
C PRO A 1024 -28.29 30.14 26.87
N GLN A 1025 -29.42 30.18 26.16
CA GLN A 1025 -30.28 31.37 26.11
C GLN A 1025 -30.81 31.85 27.48
N VAL A 1026 -30.80 31.00 28.51
CA VAL A 1026 -31.31 31.35 29.84
C VAL A 1026 -30.39 32.32 30.59
N VAL A 1027 -29.09 32.35 30.26
CA VAL A 1027 -28.07 33.24 30.84
C VAL A 1027 -27.60 34.31 29.85
N ASN A 1028 -28.33 34.51 28.76
CA ASN A 1028 -27.98 35.48 27.72
C ASN A 1028 -28.98 36.65 27.65
N ASN A 1029 -28.47 37.83 27.28
CA ASN A 1029 -29.28 39.03 27.19
C ASN A 1029 -30.28 39.01 26.03
N ALA A 1030 -31.39 39.74 26.20
CA ALA A 1030 -32.49 39.76 25.25
C ALA A 1030 -32.13 40.24 23.82
N ALA A 1031 -31.02 40.97 23.63
CA ALA A 1031 -30.59 41.46 22.31
C ALA A 1031 -29.81 40.40 21.51
N ASN A 1032 -29.19 39.44 22.20
CA ASN A 1032 -28.42 38.35 21.60
C ASN A 1032 -29.21 37.02 21.56
N ASN A 1033 -30.47 37.01 22.01
CA ASN A 1033 -31.35 35.83 22.08
C ASN A 1033 -32.08 35.51 20.75
N TYR A 1034 -31.34 35.30 19.66
CA TYR A 1034 -31.96 35.00 18.35
C TYR A 1034 -31.76 33.53 17.93
N ASN A 1035 -32.78 32.69 18.15
CA ASN A 1035 -32.94 31.38 17.50
C ASN A 1035 -34.23 31.39 16.65
N VAL A 1036 -34.08 31.49 15.33
CA VAL A 1036 -35.17 31.79 14.37
C VAL A 1036 -36.19 30.66 14.23
N LEU A 1037 -35.77 29.43 14.54
CA LEU A 1037 -36.57 28.23 14.24
C LEU A 1037 -37.53 27.88 15.38
N ASN A 1038 -37.14 28.08 16.64
CA ASN A 1038 -37.81 27.43 17.78
C ASN A 1038 -38.32 28.38 18.89
N ASN A 1039 -37.87 29.66 18.93
CA ASN A 1039 -38.28 30.63 19.97
C ASN A 1039 -38.86 31.93 19.39
N THR A 1040 -40.12 31.88 18.95
CA THR A 1040 -40.82 33.05 18.35
C THR A 1040 -41.22 34.15 19.35
N THR A 1041 -40.98 33.96 20.66
CA THR A 1041 -41.51 34.86 21.70
C THR A 1041 -40.49 35.82 22.30
N ASN A 1042 -39.19 35.68 22.00
CA ASN A 1042 -38.11 36.51 22.56
C ASN A 1042 -38.24 36.71 24.09
N ILE A 1043 -38.57 35.64 24.82
CA ILE A 1043 -38.71 35.70 26.27
C ILE A 1043 -37.30 35.68 26.85
N VAL A 1044 -36.97 36.76 27.56
CA VAL A 1044 -35.73 36.95 28.33
C VAL A 1044 -35.54 35.76 29.28
N GLY A 1045 -34.31 35.23 29.34
CA GLY A 1045 -33.89 34.21 30.28
C GLY A 1045 -34.13 34.59 31.74
N ALA A 1046 -33.94 33.64 32.65
CA ALA A 1046 -34.16 33.88 34.07
C ALA A 1046 -33.09 34.85 34.61
N VAL A 1047 -33.45 36.12 34.72
CA VAL A 1047 -32.77 37.16 35.54
C VAL A 1047 -31.48 37.77 34.94
N ASP A 1048 -31.54 38.25 33.70
CA ASP A 1048 -30.54 39.13 33.01
C ASP A 1048 -30.43 40.56 33.64
N ASN A 1049 -30.51 40.74 34.98
CA ASN A 1049 -30.32 42.07 35.60
C ASN A 1049 -29.99 42.12 37.10
N THR A 1050 -29.45 41.05 37.71
CA THR A 1050 -29.31 41.02 39.18
C THR A 1050 -28.24 42.00 39.71
N ASP A 1051 -27.25 42.39 38.89
CA ASP A 1051 -26.19 43.34 39.23
C ASP A 1051 -26.27 44.69 38.47
N GLY A 1052 -27.06 44.75 37.39
CA GLY A 1052 -27.38 45.94 36.63
C GLY A 1052 -26.57 46.15 35.33
N SER A 1053 -25.76 45.17 34.91
CA SER A 1053 -25.15 45.12 33.57
C SER A 1053 -25.97 44.21 32.63
N ALA A 1054 -25.72 44.33 31.32
CA ALA A 1054 -26.36 43.53 30.28
C ALA A 1054 -25.28 42.61 29.70
N ASP A 1055 -24.95 41.56 30.44
CA ASP A 1055 -23.81 40.70 30.17
C ASP A 1055 -24.22 39.48 29.30
N ILE A 1056 -23.25 38.72 28.83
CA ILE A 1056 -23.44 37.51 28.01
C ILE A 1056 -22.87 36.36 28.83
N GLY A 1057 -23.66 35.33 29.11
CA GLY A 1057 -23.26 34.21 29.98
C GLY A 1057 -23.26 34.58 31.46
N GLN A 1058 -22.73 33.66 32.27
CA GLN A 1058 -22.57 33.78 33.70
C GLN A 1058 -21.17 34.29 34.08
N SER A 1059 -21.05 34.98 35.23
CA SER A 1059 -19.73 35.13 35.86
C SER A 1059 -19.43 33.92 36.75
N ILE A 1060 -18.13 33.69 37.00
CA ILE A 1060 -17.54 32.54 37.70
C ILE A 1060 -18.06 32.21 39.12
N GLY A 1061 -18.84 33.10 39.75
CA GLY A 1061 -19.40 32.92 41.10
C GLY A 1061 -18.50 32.18 42.11
N THR A 1062 -18.91 30.97 42.54
CA THR A 1062 -18.10 30.05 43.37
C THR A 1062 -17.55 28.82 42.66
N SER A 1063 -17.79 28.63 41.36
CA SER A 1063 -17.44 27.40 40.61
C SER A 1063 -15.96 27.04 40.66
N LEU A 1064 -15.09 28.03 40.93
CA LEU A 1064 -13.65 27.82 41.09
C LEU A 1064 -13.19 27.82 42.57
N ASN A 1065 -14.03 27.43 43.53
CA ASN A 1065 -13.72 27.53 44.95
C ASN A 1065 -14.38 26.46 45.82
N ALA A 1066 -13.75 25.28 45.86
CA ALA A 1066 -14.21 24.11 46.62
C ALA A 1066 -14.33 24.31 48.14
N ALA A 1067 -13.86 25.44 48.67
CA ALA A 1067 -14.03 25.79 50.08
C ALA A 1067 -15.37 26.48 50.39
N GLN A 1068 -16.13 26.89 49.37
CA GLN A 1068 -17.34 27.70 49.49
C GLN A 1068 -18.57 27.02 48.87
N GLN A 1069 -19.00 25.88 49.42
CA GLN A 1069 -20.23 25.22 48.99
C GLN A 1069 -21.48 26.11 49.06
N ASP A 1070 -22.18 26.21 47.93
CA ASP A 1070 -23.37 27.05 47.82
C ASP A 1070 -24.60 26.46 48.55
N ILE A 1071 -25.52 27.34 48.98
CA ILE A 1071 -26.68 26.93 49.79
C ILE A 1071 -27.61 26.00 49.02
N ASP A 1072 -27.68 26.19 47.70
CA ASP A 1072 -28.57 25.50 46.79
C ASP A 1072 -28.06 24.09 46.41
N CYS A 1073 -26.77 23.80 46.65
CA CYS A 1073 -26.17 22.47 46.55
C CYS A 1073 -26.52 21.56 47.76
N ARG A 1074 -27.27 22.05 48.77
CA ARG A 1074 -27.65 21.27 49.97
C ARG A 1074 -29.01 20.59 49.84
N CYS A 1075 -29.05 19.26 49.98
CA CYS A 1075 -30.32 18.54 50.05
C CYS A 1075 -31.10 18.80 51.35
N TYR A 1076 -32.23 19.50 51.26
CA TYR A 1076 -33.27 19.53 52.30
C TYR A 1076 -34.62 19.03 51.76
N LYS A 1077 -35.26 18.09 52.47
CA LYS A 1077 -36.65 17.72 52.20
C LYS A 1077 -37.57 18.82 52.75
N PRO A 1078 -38.42 19.48 51.93
CA PRO A 1078 -39.37 20.46 52.43
C PRO A 1078 -40.29 19.82 53.47
N ALA A 1079 -40.74 20.60 54.46
CA ALA A 1079 -41.69 20.12 55.46
C ALA A 1079 -42.94 19.54 54.78
N ASN A 1080 -43.37 18.33 55.17
CA ASN A 1080 -44.63 17.75 54.69
C ASN A 1080 -45.80 18.59 55.21
N ILE A 1081 -46.32 19.47 54.34
CA ILE A 1081 -47.45 20.36 54.59
C ILE A 1081 -48.79 19.74 54.14
N ALA A 1082 -48.78 18.57 53.51
CA ALA A 1082 -49.95 17.99 52.84
C ALA A 1082 -50.71 16.94 53.67
N THR A 1083 -50.10 16.35 54.70
CA THR A 1083 -50.77 15.33 55.54
C THR A 1083 -50.46 15.55 57.02
N THR A 1084 -51.47 15.47 57.89
CA THR A 1084 -51.28 15.49 59.34
C THR A 1084 -50.51 14.24 59.75
N GLY A 1085 -49.18 14.35 59.87
CA GLY A 1085 -48.34 13.29 60.40
C GLY A 1085 -48.81 12.86 61.79
N LEU A 1086 -48.67 11.57 62.12
CA LEU A 1086 -49.00 11.08 63.47
C LEU A 1086 -48.16 11.86 64.50
N PRO A 1087 -48.74 12.27 65.65
CA PRO A 1087 -48.01 12.98 66.68
C PRO A 1087 -46.86 12.10 67.17
N THR A 1088 -45.63 12.64 67.18
CA THR A 1088 -44.49 11.92 67.72
C THR A 1088 -44.65 11.82 69.24
N THR A 1089 -44.81 10.61 69.76
CA THR A 1089 -45.09 10.38 71.19
C THR A 1089 -43.83 10.17 72.03
N HIS A 1090 -42.67 10.06 71.40
CA HIS A 1090 -41.40 9.82 72.07
C HIS A 1090 -40.36 10.88 71.70
N GLY A 1091 -39.63 11.41 72.68
CA GLY A 1091 -38.59 12.37 72.39
C GLY A 1091 -37.74 12.74 73.60
N ILE A 1092 -36.50 13.14 73.34
CA ILE A 1092 -35.53 13.56 74.34
C ILE A 1092 -35.06 14.97 73.97
N THR A 1093 -35.11 15.91 74.91
CA THR A 1093 -34.68 17.29 74.66
C THR A 1093 -33.74 17.79 75.76
N ALA A 1094 -32.64 18.41 75.34
CA ALA A 1094 -31.74 19.14 76.23
C ALA A 1094 -32.20 20.59 76.47
N LEU A 1095 -33.29 21.01 75.83
CA LEU A 1095 -33.87 22.37 75.92
C LEU A 1095 -35.01 22.46 76.94
N GLY A 1096 -35.26 21.40 77.71
CA GLY A 1096 -36.28 21.39 78.78
C GLY A 1096 -37.73 21.33 78.30
N ARG A 1097 -37.99 20.96 77.04
CA ARG A 1097 -39.33 21.01 76.42
C ARG A 1097 -40.21 19.75 76.63
N ALA A 1098 -39.72 18.70 77.30
CA ALA A 1098 -40.49 17.47 77.51
C ALA A 1098 -41.61 17.64 78.54
N GLY A 1099 -42.86 17.32 78.18
CA GLY A 1099 -44.01 17.26 79.11
C GLY A 1099 -45.23 18.08 78.67
N ALA A 1100 -46.36 17.91 79.37
CA ALA A 1100 -47.65 18.52 79.04
C ALA A 1100 -47.64 20.07 79.11
N ASP A 1101 -46.79 20.65 79.96
CA ASP A 1101 -46.77 22.09 80.23
C ASP A 1101 -45.92 22.91 79.24
N ASN A 1102 -45.25 22.27 78.28
CA ASN A 1102 -44.31 22.91 77.34
C ASN A 1102 -44.74 22.79 75.87
N GLY A 1103 -45.99 23.13 75.58
CA GLY A 1103 -46.47 23.30 74.20
C GLY A 1103 -46.63 22.01 73.41
N ASN A 1104 -46.97 20.91 74.08
CA ASN A 1104 -47.20 19.58 73.48
C ASN A 1104 -45.98 18.98 72.75
N TRP A 1105 -44.76 19.31 73.16
CA TRP A 1105 -43.55 18.65 72.64
C TRP A 1105 -43.36 17.27 73.33
N PRO A 1106 -43.00 16.18 72.60
CA PRO A 1106 -42.59 16.10 71.20
C PRO A 1106 -43.73 16.00 70.17
N MET A 1107 -44.99 15.89 70.60
CA MET A 1107 -46.16 15.68 69.74
C MET A 1107 -46.42 16.81 68.73
N LYS A 1108 -45.86 18.00 68.96
CA LYS A 1108 -45.85 19.13 68.01
C LYS A 1108 -45.04 18.82 66.74
N ILE A 1109 -44.04 17.94 66.84
CA ILE A 1109 -43.33 17.41 65.68
C ILE A 1109 -44.11 16.18 65.23
N THR A 1110 -44.72 16.24 64.05
CA THR A 1110 -45.56 15.17 63.51
C THR A 1110 -44.79 14.35 62.47
N GLY A 1111 -45.07 13.05 62.36
CA GLY A 1111 -44.48 12.18 61.34
C GLY A 1111 -43.16 11.49 61.72
N ALA A 1112 -42.62 11.70 62.92
CA ALA A 1112 -41.46 10.98 63.44
C ALA A 1112 -41.86 9.95 64.52
N TYR A 1113 -41.08 8.88 64.67
CA TYR A 1113 -41.26 7.93 65.79
C TYR A 1113 -40.51 8.38 67.05
N THR A 1114 -39.46 9.18 66.92
CA THR A 1114 -38.71 9.75 68.05
C THR A 1114 -38.12 11.10 67.64
N VAL A 1115 -38.21 12.10 68.51
CA VAL A 1115 -37.61 13.43 68.30
C VAL A 1115 -36.49 13.69 69.31
N LEU A 1116 -35.29 14.03 68.84
CA LEU A 1116 -34.17 14.47 69.67
C LEU A 1116 -33.93 15.96 69.42
N ASP A 1117 -33.89 16.80 70.45
CA ASP A 1117 -33.76 18.27 70.30
C ASP A 1117 -32.73 18.86 71.28
N ALA A 1118 -31.67 19.48 70.77
CA ALA A 1118 -30.64 20.17 71.55
C ALA A 1118 -29.98 21.30 70.74
N LYS A 1119 -29.65 22.43 71.38
CA LYS A 1119 -28.93 23.55 70.74
C LYS A 1119 -27.41 23.44 70.81
N THR A 1120 -26.88 22.76 71.83
CA THR A 1120 -25.44 22.78 72.17
C THR A 1120 -24.91 21.42 72.63
N LYS A 1121 -25.69 20.35 72.43
CA LYS A 1121 -25.32 18.99 72.84
C LYS A 1121 -25.43 18.10 71.61
N GLY A 1122 -24.35 17.39 71.28
CA GLY A 1122 -24.37 16.38 70.23
C GLY A 1122 -25.05 15.09 70.69
N LEU A 1123 -25.66 14.36 69.76
CA LEU A 1123 -26.02 12.96 69.97
C LEU A 1123 -24.73 12.13 69.94
N VAL A 1124 -24.34 11.59 71.09
CA VAL A 1124 -23.18 10.70 71.16
C VAL A 1124 -23.67 9.26 71.00
N ILE A 1125 -23.39 8.69 69.84
CA ILE A 1125 -23.56 7.25 69.58
C ILE A 1125 -22.27 6.56 69.99
N ASN A 1126 -22.37 5.33 70.51
CA ASN A 1126 -21.20 4.56 70.92
C ASN A 1126 -20.20 4.44 69.75
N ARG A 1127 -18.96 4.87 69.99
CA ARG A 1127 -17.85 4.79 69.03
C ARG A 1127 -17.06 3.52 69.32
N LEU A 1128 -17.08 2.58 68.40
CA LEU A 1128 -16.53 1.24 68.56
C LEU A 1128 -15.71 0.90 67.31
N THR A 1129 -14.64 0.12 67.45
CA THR A 1129 -13.91 -0.43 66.30
C THR A 1129 -14.78 -1.43 65.55
N THR A 1130 -14.50 -1.72 64.28
CA THR A 1130 -15.25 -2.71 63.49
C THR A 1130 -15.30 -4.06 64.21
N VAL A 1131 -14.18 -4.45 64.85
CA VAL A 1131 -14.06 -5.68 65.63
C VAL A 1131 -14.99 -5.65 66.85
N GLN A 1132 -15.05 -4.53 67.55
CA GLN A 1132 -15.94 -4.37 68.71
C GLN A 1132 -17.42 -4.39 68.29
N ILE A 1133 -17.79 -3.77 67.18
CA ILE A 1133 -19.16 -3.77 66.63
C ILE A 1133 -19.59 -5.20 66.26
N ASN A 1134 -18.72 -5.95 65.59
CA ASN A 1134 -19.00 -7.34 65.21
C ASN A 1134 -19.08 -8.30 66.41
N GLY A 1135 -18.46 -7.93 67.55
CA GLY A 1135 -18.55 -8.68 68.81
C GLY A 1135 -19.83 -8.43 69.60
N LEU A 1136 -20.67 -7.47 69.21
CA LEU A 1136 -21.94 -7.18 69.89
C LEU A 1136 -22.98 -8.26 69.59
N THR A 1137 -23.82 -8.59 70.58
CA THR A 1137 -25.08 -9.29 70.32
C THR A 1137 -26.10 -8.31 69.73
N ALA A 1138 -26.00 -8.07 68.42
CA ALA A 1138 -26.73 -7.01 67.74
C ALA A 1138 -28.25 -7.30 67.61
N ILE A 1139 -29.07 -6.26 67.77
CA ILE A 1139 -30.53 -6.29 67.56
C ILE A 1139 -30.85 -5.33 66.41
N ARG A 1140 -31.80 -5.70 65.55
CA ARG A 1140 -32.23 -4.87 64.41
C ARG A 1140 -32.51 -3.44 64.87
N GLY A 1141 -31.92 -2.46 64.19
CA GLY A 1141 -32.02 -1.03 64.49
C GLY A 1141 -30.95 -0.49 65.45
N MET A 1142 -30.06 -1.34 65.97
CA MET A 1142 -28.90 -0.84 66.73
C MET A 1142 -28.01 0.03 65.82
N MET A 1143 -27.49 1.12 66.38
CA MET A 1143 -26.58 2.05 65.72
C MET A 1143 -25.29 2.19 66.50
N ALA A 1144 -24.15 2.20 65.80
CA ALA A 1144 -22.82 2.40 66.36
C ALA A 1144 -21.96 3.17 65.36
N TYR A 1145 -21.11 4.07 65.83
CA TYR A 1145 -20.13 4.73 64.97
C TYR A 1145 -18.87 3.86 64.90
N ASP A 1146 -18.54 3.38 63.70
CA ASP A 1146 -17.37 2.56 63.45
C ASP A 1146 -16.14 3.46 63.32
N THR A 1147 -15.22 3.36 64.28
CA THR A 1147 -14.02 4.20 64.29
C THR A 1147 -12.95 3.74 63.31
N ASP A 1148 -13.00 2.49 62.83
CA ASP A 1148 -12.02 2.00 61.86
C ASP A 1148 -12.42 2.43 60.44
N LEU A 1149 -13.73 2.47 60.16
CA LEU A 1149 -14.28 2.88 58.86
C LEU A 1149 -14.82 4.31 58.84
N ASN A 1150 -14.71 5.05 59.95
CA ASN A 1150 -15.21 6.42 60.14
C ASN A 1150 -16.68 6.64 59.73
N CYS A 1151 -17.54 5.62 59.85
CA CYS A 1151 -18.92 5.65 59.37
C CYS A 1151 -19.93 5.38 60.49
N LEU A 1152 -21.15 5.90 60.39
CA LEU A 1152 -22.26 5.45 61.22
C LEU A 1152 -22.81 4.13 60.67
N LYS A 1153 -22.78 3.05 61.47
CA LYS A 1153 -23.37 1.76 61.10
C LYS A 1153 -24.74 1.56 61.73
N ILE A 1154 -25.65 0.93 60.99
CA ILE A 1154 -26.92 0.43 61.48
C ILE A 1154 -27.01 -1.09 61.24
N TYR A 1155 -27.52 -1.83 62.23
CA TYR A 1155 -27.76 -3.26 62.10
C TYR A 1155 -29.15 -3.52 61.53
N ASP A 1156 -29.26 -4.12 60.35
CA ASP A 1156 -30.55 -4.35 59.68
C ASP A 1156 -31.28 -5.61 60.18
N GLY A 1157 -30.71 -6.30 61.18
CA GLY A 1157 -31.19 -7.58 61.70
C GLY A 1157 -30.35 -8.78 61.25
N THR A 1158 -29.50 -8.61 60.24
CA THR A 1158 -28.60 -9.62 59.68
C THR A 1158 -27.16 -9.15 59.56
N VAL A 1159 -26.93 -7.90 59.15
CA VAL A 1159 -25.59 -7.33 58.95
C VAL A 1159 -25.52 -5.90 59.48
N TRP A 1160 -24.30 -5.48 59.86
CA TRP A 1160 -23.99 -4.08 60.12
C TRP A 1160 -23.57 -3.41 58.83
N ALA A 1161 -24.31 -2.40 58.39
CA ALA A 1161 -24.02 -1.64 57.17
C ALA A 1161 -23.67 -0.19 57.52
N CYS A 1162 -22.63 0.37 56.88
CA CYS A 1162 -22.35 1.80 56.93
C CYS A 1162 -23.46 2.58 56.21
N TYR A 1163 -23.81 3.73 56.74
CA TYR A 1163 -24.55 4.75 55.99
C TYR A 1163 -23.56 5.41 55.01
N THR A 1164 -23.53 4.94 53.74
CA THR A 1164 -22.56 5.39 52.72
C THR A 1164 -23.19 6.16 51.57
N LYS A 1165 -24.51 6.29 51.54
CA LYS A 1165 -25.23 7.08 50.55
C LYS A 1165 -26.12 8.08 51.26
N GLN A 1166 -26.09 9.33 50.82
CA GLN A 1166 -27.09 10.33 51.17
C GLN A 1166 -28.41 9.87 50.54
N THR A 1167 -29.40 9.50 51.35
CA THR A 1167 -30.71 9.06 50.83
C THR A 1167 -31.51 10.29 50.40
N CYS A 1168 -31.28 10.74 49.18
CA CYS A 1168 -32.23 11.53 48.40
C CYS A 1168 -32.70 10.70 47.20
N ASP A 1169 -33.07 9.45 47.44
CA ASP A 1169 -33.63 8.54 46.44
C ASP A 1169 -35.08 8.96 46.17
N GLN A 1170 -35.22 10.00 45.35
CA GLN A 1170 -36.37 10.58 44.66
C GLN A 1170 -36.18 12.09 44.69
N TYR A 1171 -35.43 12.64 43.74
CA TYR A 1171 -35.98 13.46 42.66
C TYR A 1171 -35.05 13.45 41.46
#